data_AF-A0A0M9ECL3-F1
#
_entry.id   AF-A0A0M9ECL3-F1
#
_cell.length_a   1.000
_cell.length_b   1.000
_cell.length_c   1.000
_cell.angle_alpha   90.00
_cell.angle_beta   90.00
_cell.angle_gamma   90.00
#
_symmetry.space_group_name_H-M   'P 1'
#
loop_
_entity.id
_entity.type
_entity.pdbx_description
1 polymer ?
#
loop_
_entity_poly.entity_id
_entity_poly.type
_entity_poly.pdbx_seq_one_letter_code
_entity_poly.pdbx_strand_id
1 'polypeptide(L)'
;MITIKFIKMPQKYYLFFILAYCFFLNLNVAVNAESTSKQNKTGINGSISLEKLIAKVKQGKSIDSHVIKGDDIMAVIQKTDQKIVINNSIITGGLQFNQLSESKITQQLLPSSWSEEQKQEFIQKSTKIISAYYCIKNAISIINCEIQINPKDFRSVMAERTFFLGKISFNGSTFNGNSYWNNAIFIDDCLFQETQFKGKSYFTDAFFYGITNFHNAFFGSHGAVFIKAHFLGRQTLFKNAQFRFASFRGSVFLGEADFSKTNYLEEAYFTDINFFENTDFNESNFSGAVFIRSIFHENALFQKVHMKMASFQSVVFKNIAKFNQANFIETTYFNNAQFKQLSDFSESQFQCTGINFKNVLFNGDTLFTKSRFHGPALFSKSKFSGNKVSFQETSFLDSLYFANTEIKSHEIDFNNIVIHGISSFQASYFLGDTNFSEANFIKKSDFSLTKFQSEADFYHVTFQSNALFVNTKFFGDAEFSKGIFYEHADFSESSFQQVTDFSGTTFRGNVDFSKCCFQSENLFKNVIFNKEAGFYETTFHGALDFFESIFHELAYFKYSQFYEVIKVKNAKFLGYVDFRNCLIARLDMYSHKSPTIIKNRMDFRNAWIGAAHFQDVVFEDDVDFSGVIFGESNSIHENMKRTQNAVVFRFVTFEGNASFIRSSFSCDLSLEMISAKGFVNYRDVQFFNEKDKPNQRFLLSYINVPNFYIEWSQVPDISRWVRTEDELIYSFADKEIFADSQAKAQKIHSDHSIEPISEVLQMFEKAFHNRLADKNDVIYLRQCLELEEIRASTKFTFYRLQKELEWYLWGMFTGYGTKIWWSISWCIFFQLLFSSIYWYSGTLIRTNSDIEDDHDHTFKQRLFDLPRLFLTEKKFIKIPKENLDRWINAMRFSFVILFKFGYRDTSISGKFFGIDYAVIVWIEWILGFFLVSYLAVTLSNTMPLVNRMISGVF
;
A
#
# COMPACT_ATOMS: atom_id res chain seq x y z
N MET A 1 51.48 35.43 -17.74
CA MET A 1 51.97 36.07 -16.50
C MET A 1 51.74 37.57 -16.64
N ILE A 2 50.61 38.08 -16.11
CA ILE A 2 50.34 39.47 -15.68
C ILE A 2 49.14 39.32 -14.73
N THR A 3 49.37 39.66 -13.46
CA THR A 3 48.41 39.57 -12.37
C THR A 3 47.78 40.94 -12.20
N ILE A 4 46.47 41.08 -12.40
CA ILE A 4 45.73 42.30 -12.03
C ILE A 4 44.60 41.92 -11.07
N LYS A 5 44.73 42.42 -9.83
CA LYS A 5 43.74 42.37 -8.75
C LYS A 5 42.47 43.11 -9.17
N PHE A 6 41.31 42.46 -9.11
CA PHE A 6 40.02 43.15 -9.18
C PHE A 6 39.56 43.57 -7.78
N ILE A 7 39.38 44.88 -7.64
CA ILE A 7 38.77 45.59 -6.52
C ILE A 7 37.24 45.45 -6.61
N LYS A 8 36.57 45.31 -5.46
CA LYS A 8 35.11 45.27 -5.26
C LYS A 8 34.40 46.40 -6.04
N MET A 9 33.51 46.05 -6.97
CA MET A 9 32.53 46.95 -7.58
C MET A 9 31.09 46.38 -7.50
N PRO A 10 30.07 47.23 -7.35
CA PRO A 10 28.68 46.82 -7.11
C PRO A 10 27.96 46.26 -8.36
N GLN A 11 27.02 45.33 -8.11
CA GLN A 11 26.29 44.46 -9.07
C GLN A 11 25.60 45.15 -10.28
N LYS A 12 25.46 46.47 -10.33
CA LYS A 12 24.77 47.16 -11.44
C LYS A 12 25.58 47.28 -12.74
N TYR A 13 26.89 47.02 -12.72
CA TYR A 13 27.76 47.12 -13.91
C TYR A 13 28.08 45.79 -14.59
N TYR A 14 27.63 44.66 -14.02
CA TYR A 14 27.83 43.32 -14.62
C TYR A 14 27.10 43.17 -15.97
N LEU A 15 25.93 43.80 -16.13
CA LEU A 15 25.15 43.72 -17.37
C LEU A 15 25.87 44.42 -18.54
N PHE A 16 26.60 45.51 -18.26
CA PHE A 16 27.32 46.27 -19.28
C PHE A 16 28.61 45.55 -19.73
N PHE A 17 29.30 44.87 -18.81
CA PHE A 17 30.45 44.02 -19.16
C PHE A 17 30.05 42.70 -19.81
N ILE A 18 28.91 42.08 -19.44
CA ILE A 18 28.39 40.91 -20.13
C ILE A 18 27.91 41.27 -21.54
N LEU A 19 27.29 42.45 -21.73
CA LEU A 19 26.95 42.94 -23.07
C LEU A 19 28.20 43.26 -23.91
N ALA A 20 29.23 43.88 -23.32
CA ALA A 20 30.50 44.14 -24.01
C ALA A 20 31.28 42.84 -24.31
N TYR A 21 31.22 41.84 -23.43
CA TYR A 21 31.86 40.53 -23.59
C TYR A 21 31.10 39.65 -24.60
N CYS A 22 29.75 39.73 -24.65
CA CYS A 22 28.94 39.12 -25.71
C CYS A 22 29.12 39.83 -27.06
N PHE A 23 29.39 41.14 -27.07
CA PHE A 23 29.74 41.88 -28.29
C PHE A 23 31.16 41.51 -28.77
N PHE A 24 32.11 41.29 -27.85
CA PHE A 24 33.47 40.82 -28.18
C PHE A 24 33.54 39.33 -28.56
N LEU A 25 32.68 38.45 -28.00
CA LEU A 25 32.58 37.04 -28.41
C LEU A 25 31.88 36.87 -29.76
N ASN A 26 30.89 37.72 -30.08
CA ASN A 26 30.30 37.76 -31.43
C ASN A 26 31.28 38.33 -32.49
N LEU A 27 32.28 39.12 -32.08
CA LEU A 27 33.37 39.53 -32.98
C LEU A 27 34.42 38.41 -33.19
N ASN A 28 34.65 37.52 -32.21
CA ASN A 28 35.69 36.49 -32.32
C ASN A 28 35.29 35.23 -33.11
N VAL A 29 34.00 35.01 -33.38
CA VAL A 29 33.56 34.00 -34.38
C VAL A 29 33.61 34.57 -35.81
N ALA A 30 33.74 35.88 -35.96
CA ALA A 30 33.94 36.54 -37.25
C ALA A 30 35.42 36.78 -37.64
N VAL A 31 36.39 36.38 -36.79
CA VAL A 31 37.83 36.66 -37.03
C VAL A 31 38.70 35.40 -37.16
N ASN A 32 38.20 34.19 -36.92
CA ASN A 32 38.96 32.94 -37.10
C ASN A 32 38.58 32.12 -38.35
N ALA A 33 38.23 32.81 -39.45
CA ALA A 33 38.22 32.23 -40.81
C ALA A 33 39.19 32.96 -41.76
N GLU A 34 40.13 33.75 -41.24
CA GLU A 34 41.27 34.28 -42.00
C GLU A 34 42.53 33.45 -41.74
N SER A 35 42.51 32.18 -42.10
CA SER A 35 43.74 31.43 -42.40
C SER A 35 43.44 30.19 -43.22
N THR A 36 43.07 30.41 -44.48
CA THR A 36 43.35 29.56 -45.68
C THR A 36 42.35 29.85 -46.82
N SER A 37 42.05 31.11 -47.13
CA SER A 37 41.44 31.46 -48.43
C SER A 37 42.52 32.04 -49.34
N LYS A 38 42.88 31.27 -50.38
CA LYS A 38 43.44 31.88 -51.59
C LYS A 38 42.45 32.98 -52.01
N GLN A 39 42.90 34.23 -52.04
CA GLN A 39 42.12 35.35 -52.55
C GLN A 39 41.66 35.07 -53.99
N ASN A 40 40.50 34.47 -54.18
CA ASN A 40 39.78 34.49 -55.44
C ASN A 40 39.22 35.89 -55.61
N LYS A 41 40.04 36.81 -56.11
CA LYS A 41 39.60 38.15 -56.52
C LYS A 41 38.54 37.97 -57.62
N THR A 42 37.29 38.30 -57.33
CA THR A 42 36.16 38.22 -58.27
C THR A 42 36.16 39.44 -59.20
N GLY A 43 35.88 39.24 -60.49
CA GLY A 43 35.71 40.35 -61.46
C GLY A 43 36.99 41.06 -61.94
N ILE A 44 38.19 40.51 -61.71
CA ILE A 44 39.48 41.13 -62.12
C ILE A 44 39.53 41.43 -63.63
N ASN A 45 38.91 40.60 -64.47
CA ASN A 45 39.00 40.69 -65.92
C ASN A 45 38.07 41.77 -66.52
N GLY A 46 37.39 42.56 -65.69
CA GLY A 46 36.46 43.62 -66.14
C GLY A 46 35.17 43.07 -66.76
N SER A 47 34.43 43.92 -67.47
CA SER A 47 33.19 43.55 -68.13
C SER A 47 33.42 42.79 -69.44
N ILE A 48 32.62 41.74 -69.69
CA ILE A 48 32.62 41.00 -70.96
C ILE A 48 31.46 41.48 -71.85
N SER A 49 31.72 41.66 -73.15
CA SER A 49 30.65 41.96 -74.11
C SER A 49 29.85 40.71 -74.49
N LEU A 50 28.57 40.88 -74.84
CA LEU A 50 27.68 39.79 -75.25
C LEU A 50 28.24 38.93 -76.39
N GLU A 51 28.87 39.54 -77.40
CA GLU A 51 29.46 38.80 -78.53
C GLU A 51 30.59 37.86 -78.08
N LYS A 52 31.48 38.34 -77.19
CA LYS A 52 32.56 37.53 -76.62
C LYS A 52 32.02 36.44 -75.70
N LEU A 53 30.96 36.72 -74.94
CA LEU A 53 30.28 35.75 -74.09
C LEU A 53 29.70 34.59 -74.92
N ILE A 54 28.94 34.90 -75.98
CA ILE A 54 28.37 33.90 -76.90
C ILE A 54 29.49 33.09 -77.57
N ALA A 55 30.56 33.73 -78.03
CA ALA A 55 31.68 33.03 -78.68
C ALA A 55 32.37 32.04 -77.73
N LYS A 56 32.60 32.42 -76.47
CA LYS A 56 33.18 31.51 -75.46
C LYS A 56 32.27 30.32 -75.15
N VAL A 57 30.96 30.56 -75.00
CA VAL A 57 29.98 29.49 -74.72
C VAL A 57 29.86 28.52 -75.90
N LYS A 58 29.84 29.01 -77.15
CA LYS A 58 29.84 28.15 -78.35
C LYS A 58 31.10 27.30 -78.47
N GLN A 59 32.24 27.77 -77.93
CA GLN A 59 33.50 27.02 -77.86
C GLN A 59 33.58 26.08 -76.65
N GLY A 60 32.55 26.03 -75.79
CA GLY A 60 32.55 25.22 -74.57
C GLY A 60 33.53 25.68 -73.48
N LYS A 61 33.99 26.94 -73.54
CA LYS A 61 34.95 27.49 -72.56
C LYS A 61 34.24 28.07 -71.34
N SER A 62 34.87 27.94 -70.17
CA SER A 62 34.43 28.63 -68.94
C SER A 62 34.66 30.15 -69.02
N ILE A 63 33.83 30.88 -68.28
CA ILE A 63 33.98 32.33 -68.08
C ILE A 63 34.40 32.58 -66.64
N ASP A 64 35.66 32.93 -66.44
CA ASP A 64 36.26 33.05 -65.12
C ASP A 64 36.58 34.52 -64.78
N SER A 65 36.20 34.96 -63.57
CA SER A 65 36.58 36.27 -63.00
C SER A 65 36.20 37.51 -63.80
N HIS A 66 35.00 37.55 -64.41
CA HIS A 66 34.48 38.73 -65.13
C HIS A 66 33.30 39.38 -64.40
N VAL A 67 32.95 40.61 -64.81
CA VAL A 67 31.66 41.25 -64.52
C VAL A 67 30.72 41.01 -65.71
N ILE A 68 29.58 40.37 -65.45
CA ILE A 68 28.65 39.92 -66.49
C ILE A 68 27.27 40.53 -66.20
N LYS A 69 26.56 41.02 -67.21
CA LYS A 69 25.16 41.45 -67.04
C LYS A 69 24.26 40.22 -67.09
N GLY A 70 23.28 40.14 -66.20
CA GLY A 70 22.31 39.05 -66.18
C GLY A 70 21.51 38.93 -67.48
N ASP A 71 21.12 40.06 -68.08
CA ASP A 71 20.44 40.11 -69.38
C ASP A 71 21.30 39.49 -70.50
N ASP A 72 22.63 39.65 -70.44
CA ASP A 72 23.54 39.01 -71.41
C ASP A 72 23.55 37.49 -71.26
N ILE A 73 23.40 36.97 -70.03
CA ILE A 73 23.26 35.53 -69.77
C ILE A 73 21.93 35.02 -70.34
N MET A 74 20.82 35.75 -70.17
CA MET A 74 19.53 35.39 -70.77
C MET A 74 19.58 35.35 -72.29
N ALA A 75 20.26 36.32 -72.92
CA ALA A 75 20.47 36.35 -74.36
C ALA A 75 21.34 35.18 -74.88
N VAL A 76 22.30 34.69 -74.08
CA VAL A 76 23.08 33.48 -74.40
C VAL A 76 22.20 32.23 -74.36
N ILE A 77 21.33 32.09 -73.36
CA ILE A 77 20.38 30.98 -73.24
C ILE A 77 19.45 30.93 -74.45
N GLN A 78 18.94 32.07 -74.93
CA GLN A 78 18.07 32.12 -76.12
C GLN A 78 18.78 31.75 -77.43
N LYS A 79 20.11 31.96 -77.52
CA LYS A 79 20.88 31.81 -78.77
C LYS A 79 21.67 30.51 -78.87
N THR A 80 21.81 29.75 -77.77
CA THR A 80 22.66 28.57 -77.69
C THR A 80 22.06 27.51 -76.78
N ASP A 81 22.20 26.23 -77.11
CA ASP A 81 21.85 25.10 -76.24
C ASP A 81 23.10 24.51 -75.50
N GLN A 82 24.25 25.18 -75.59
CA GLN A 82 25.53 24.71 -75.03
C GLN A 82 25.59 24.89 -73.51
N LYS A 83 26.41 24.10 -72.82
CA LYS A 83 26.65 24.22 -71.38
C LYS A 83 27.27 25.59 -71.06
N ILE A 84 26.71 26.28 -70.06
CA ILE A 84 27.20 27.58 -69.59
C ILE A 84 27.95 27.37 -68.28
N VAL A 85 29.24 27.71 -68.24
CA VAL A 85 30.08 27.61 -67.04
C VAL A 85 30.69 28.96 -66.71
N ILE A 86 30.32 29.53 -65.57
CA ILE A 86 30.79 30.83 -65.07
C ILE A 86 31.37 30.61 -63.68
N ASN A 87 32.63 31.00 -63.44
CA ASN A 87 33.27 30.85 -62.15
C ASN A 87 33.82 32.19 -61.62
N ASN A 88 33.83 32.35 -60.29
CA ASN A 88 34.49 33.45 -59.58
C ASN A 88 34.12 34.86 -60.12
N SER A 89 32.89 35.06 -60.58
CA SER A 89 32.46 36.24 -61.35
C SER A 89 31.38 37.04 -60.61
N ILE A 90 31.16 38.29 -61.03
CA ILE A 90 30.08 39.16 -60.51
C ILE A 90 29.00 39.27 -61.58
N ILE A 91 27.77 38.89 -61.23
CA ILE A 91 26.60 38.99 -62.10
C ILE A 91 25.78 40.21 -61.65
N THR A 92 25.73 41.22 -62.52
CA THR A 92 25.01 42.49 -62.29
C THR A 92 23.60 42.43 -62.88
N GLY A 93 22.63 43.08 -62.24
CA GLY A 93 21.24 43.13 -62.71
C GLY A 93 20.39 41.89 -62.39
N GLY A 94 20.93 40.92 -61.65
CA GLY A 94 20.24 39.67 -61.28
C GLY A 94 19.97 38.73 -62.46
N LEU A 95 19.45 37.52 -62.18
CA LEU A 95 19.10 36.53 -63.21
C LEU A 95 17.57 36.52 -63.43
N GLN A 96 17.12 36.93 -64.61
CA GLN A 96 15.70 37.13 -64.93
C GLN A 96 15.21 36.13 -65.97
N PHE A 97 14.99 34.87 -65.57
CA PHE A 97 14.61 33.79 -66.49
C PHE A 97 13.21 33.94 -67.10
N ASN A 98 12.35 34.74 -66.48
CA ASN A 98 11.03 35.09 -67.02
C ASN A 98 11.07 35.98 -68.27
N GLN A 99 12.25 36.45 -68.69
CA GLN A 99 12.45 37.14 -69.97
C GLN A 99 12.57 36.17 -71.16
N LEU A 100 12.68 34.87 -70.89
CA LEU A 100 12.75 33.83 -71.92
C LEU A 100 11.37 33.59 -72.56
N SER A 101 11.34 32.91 -73.71
CA SER A 101 10.09 32.53 -74.36
C SER A 101 9.38 31.40 -73.62
N GLU A 102 8.09 31.57 -73.34
CA GLU A 102 7.25 30.50 -72.79
C GLU A 102 6.97 29.42 -73.84
N SER A 103 6.97 28.16 -73.43
CA SER A 103 6.57 27.03 -74.28
C SER A 103 5.77 26.00 -73.49
N LYS A 104 4.89 25.26 -74.17
CA LYS A 104 4.17 24.13 -73.58
C LYS A 104 5.13 22.96 -73.40
N ILE A 105 5.07 22.33 -72.23
CA ILE A 105 5.81 21.08 -71.98
C ILE A 105 5.18 19.99 -72.85
N THR A 106 6.00 19.34 -73.68
CA THR A 106 5.61 18.22 -74.53
C THR A 106 6.46 17.00 -74.16
N GLN A 107 6.01 15.78 -74.51
CA GLN A 107 6.76 14.55 -74.20
C GLN A 107 8.19 14.56 -74.74
N GLN A 108 8.43 15.24 -75.86
CA GLN A 108 9.76 15.36 -76.49
C GLN A 108 10.76 16.20 -75.67
N LEU A 109 10.28 17.06 -74.77
CA LEU A 109 11.12 17.87 -73.88
C LEU A 109 11.52 17.14 -72.59
N LEU A 110 10.98 15.95 -72.35
CA LEU A 110 11.26 15.18 -71.11
C LEU A 110 12.44 14.23 -71.32
N PRO A 111 13.14 13.84 -70.23
CA PRO A 111 14.25 12.91 -70.32
C PRO A 111 13.87 11.63 -71.06
N SER A 112 14.76 11.15 -71.93
CA SER A 112 14.62 9.85 -72.59
C SER A 112 14.62 8.68 -71.62
N SER A 113 15.21 8.86 -70.43
CA SER A 113 15.24 7.87 -69.34
C SER A 113 13.89 7.65 -68.67
N TRP A 114 12.91 8.53 -68.86
CA TRP A 114 11.57 8.36 -68.29
C TRP A 114 10.73 7.45 -69.19
N SER A 115 9.97 6.56 -68.56
CA SER A 115 8.95 5.75 -69.25
C SER A 115 7.84 6.62 -69.83
N GLU A 116 7.11 6.11 -70.83
CA GLU A 116 6.01 6.85 -71.44
C GLU A 116 4.86 7.14 -70.45
N GLU A 117 4.59 6.24 -69.52
CA GLU A 117 3.62 6.47 -68.44
C GLU A 117 4.06 7.60 -67.51
N GLN A 118 5.34 7.63 -67.09
CA GLN A 118 5.88 8.72 -66.26
C GLN A 118 5.81 10.07 -66.98
N LYS A 119 6.10 10.09 -68.29
CA LYS A 119 5.98 11.32 -69.09
C LYS A 119 4.53 11.78 -69.19
N GLN A 120 3.59 10.87 -69.43
CA GLN A 120 2.16 11.19 -69.50
C GLN A 120 1.62 11.69 -68.16
N GLU A 121 1.94 11.01 -67.06
CA GLU A 121 1.53 11.42 -65.72
C GLU A 121 2.11 12.78 -65.35
N PHE A 122 3.39 13.02 -65.66
CA PHE A 122 4.03 14.31 -65.44
C PHE A 122 3.33 15.43 -66.20
N ILE A 123 3.11 15.25 -67.51
CA ILE A 123 2.45 16.26 -68.35
C ILE A 123 1.04 16.50 -67.83
N GLN A 124 0.29 15.45 -67.49
CA GLN A 124 -1.06 15.58 -66.97
C GLN A 124 -1.09 16.37 -65.66
N LYS A 125 -0.12 16.17 -64.76
CA LYS A 125 -0.02 16.92 -63.49
C LYS A 125 0.46 18.35 -63.69
N SER A 126 1.50 18.57 -64.51
CA SER A 126 2.11 19.90 -64.70
C SER A 126 1.24 20.84 -65.53
N THR A 127 0.59 20.34 -66.58
CA THR A 127 -0.28 21.15 -67.46
C THR A 127 -1.66 21.47 -66.87
N LYS A 128 -2.11 20.71 -65.86
CA LYS A 128 -3.38 20.97 -65.16
C LYS A 128 -3.35 22.26 -64.32
N ILE A 129 -2.15 22.69 -63.91
CA ILE A 129 -1.95 23.83 -63.01
C ILE A 129 -1.42 25.04 -63.78
N ILE A 130 -0.44 24.83 -64.68
CA ILE A 130 0.20 25.90 -65.46
C ILE A 130 0.24 25.52 -66.94
N SER A 131 -0.22 26.44 -67.80
CA SER A 131 -0.37 26.18 -69.24
C SER A 131 0.92 26.33 -70.06
N ALA A 132 1.92 27.08 -69.58
CA ALA A 132 3.20 27.30 -70.26
C ALA A 132 4.34 27.63 -69.26
N TYR A 133 5.57 27.24 -69.61
CA TYR A 133 6.77 27.41 -68.78
C TYR A 133 7.91 28.08 -69.55
N TYR A 134 8.81 28.76 -68.85
CA TYR A 134 10.07 29.25 -69.41
C TYR A 134 11.08 28.10 -69.50
N CYS A 135 11.30 27.55 -70.69
CA CYS A 135 12.12 26.35 -70.85
C CYS A 135 13.60 26.67 -71.04
N ILE A 136 14.46 25.98 -70.27
CA ILE A 136 15.91 26.11 -70.32
C ILE A 136 16.53 24.74 -70.57
N LYS A 137 17.14 24.58 -71.75
CA LYS A 137 17.81 23.34 -72.15
C LYS A 137 19.27 23.28 -71.71
N ASN A 138 19.90 24.43 -71.52
CA ASN A 138 21.30 24.52 -71.13
C ASN A 138 21.52 23.93 -69.73
N ALA A 139 22.61 23.18 -69.58
CA ALA A 139 23.21 22.98 -68.26
C ALA A 139 23.91 24.28 -67.84
N ILE A 140 23.59 24.79 -66.65
CA ILE A 140 24.09 26.08 -66.14
C ILE A 140 24.90 25.81 -64.87
N SER A 141 26.16 26.23 -64.86
CA SER A 141 27.05 26.14 -63.70
C SER A 141 27.62 27.51 -63.39
N ILE A 142 27.12 28.15 -62.33
CA ILE A 142 27.56 29.45 -61.82
C ILE A 142 28.20 29.19 -60.45
N ILE A 143 29.53 29.16 -60.39
CA ILE A 143 30.27 28.67 -59.22
C ILE A 143 31.05 29.82 -58.58
N ASN A 144 30.98 29.94 -57.25
CA ASN A 144 31.67 30.98 -56.47
C ASN A 144 31.41 32.41 -57.00
N CYS A 145 30.20 32.67 -57.50
CA CYS A 145 29.85 33.96 -58.10
C CYS A 145 29.01 34.82 -57.15
N GLU A 146 29.10 36.13 -57.29
CA GLU A 146 28.22 37.08 -56.60
C GLU A 146 27.10 37.52 -57.54
N ILE A 147 25.85 37.22 -57.19
CA ILE A 147 24.67 37.58 -57.96
C ILE A 147 24.04 38.80 -57.28
N GLN A 148 24.31 39.96 -57.88
CA GLN A 148 23.83 41.23 -57.39
C GLN A 148 22.34 41.43 -57.65
N ILE A 149 21.79 42.37 -56.91
CA ILE A 149 20.39 42.73 -56.94
C ILE A 149 20.07 43.42 -58.27
N ASN A 150 18.92 43.10 -58.86
CA ASN A 150 18.33 43.90 -59.92
C ASN A 150 17.79 45.22 -59.32
N PRO A 151 18.29 46.38 -59.76
CA PRO A 151 17.85 47.66 -59.20
C PRO A 151 16.37 47.98 -59.43
N LYS A 152 15.68 47.29 -60.34
CA LYS A 152 14.27 47.55 -60.65
C LYS A 152 13.30 46.91 -59.65
N ASP A 153 13.60 45.71 -59.14
CA ASP A 153 12.66 44.91 -58.34
C ASP A 153 13.29 44.30 -57.07
N PHE A 154 14.54 44.64 -56.79
CA PHE A 154 15.31 44.19 -55.64
C PHE A 154 15.51 42.66 -55.56
N ARG A 155 15.41 41.96 -56.71
CA ARG A 155 15.55 40.49 -56.79
C ARG A 155 16.93 40.09 -57.29
N SER A 156 17.48 39.01 -56.77
CA SER A 156 18.72 38.40 -57.31
C SER A 156 18.40 37.36 -58.39
N VAL A 157 17.31 36.61 -58.22
CA VAL A 157 16.84 35.60 -59.19
C VAL A 157 15.33 35.64 -59.32
N MET A 158 14.85 35.60 -60.56
CA MET A 158 13.46 35.40 -60.95
C MET A 158 13.38 34.19 -61.89
N ALA A 159 13.04 33.03 -61.34
CA ALA A 159 12.90 31.74 -62.02
C ALA A 159 11.50 31.13 -61.81
N GLU A 160 10.50 31.97 -61.56
CA GLU A 160 9.12 31.52 -61.39
C GLU A 160 8.59 30.87 -62.70
N ARG A 161 7.90 29.73 -62.59
CA ARG A 161 7.41 28.93 -63.72
C ARG A 161 8.50 28.59 -64.74
N THR A 162 9.72 28.37 -64.27
CA THR A 162 10.86 28.00 -65.14
C THR A 162 11.07 26.49 -65.14
N PHE A 163 11.26 25.92 -66.32
CA PHE A 163 11.44 24.49 -66.57
C PHE A 163 12.90 24.23 -66.99
N PHE A 164 13.70 23.73 -66.05
CA PHE A 164 15.12 23.42 -66.24
C PHE A 164 15.29 21.95 -66.66
N LEU A 165 15.64 21.72 -67.93
CA LEU A 165 15.95 20.37 -68.43
C LEU A 165 17.36 19.94 -68.04
N GLY A 166 18.33 20.86 -68.13
CA GLY A 166 19.73 20.59 -67.83
C GLY A 166 20.07 20.88 -66.38
N LYS A 167 21.12 20.21 -65.89
CA LYS A 167 21.71 20.43 -64.57
C LYS A 167 21.94 21.91 -64.26
N ILE A 168 21.53 22.33 -63.06
CA ILE A 168 21.77 23.68 -62.54
C ILE A 168 22.66 23.64 -61.29
N SER A 169 23.66 24.50 -61.25
CA SER A 169 24.61 24.57 -60.14
C SER A 169 24.93 26.02 -59.79
N PHE A 170 24.74 26.36 -58.53
CA PHE A 170 25.10 27.64 -57.91
C PHE A 170 26.11 27.49 -56.76
N ASN A 171 26.88 26.41 -56.77
CA ASN A 171 27.81 26.06 -55.69
C ASN A 171 28.74 27.23 -55.30
N GLY A 172 28.83 27.51 -54.00
CA GLY A 172 29.63 28.58 -53.40
C GLY A 172 29.21 30.01 -53.79
N SER A 173 28.14 30.16 -54.58
CA SER A 173 27.67 31.47 -55.04
C SER A 173 26.84 32.19 -53.99
N THR A 174 26.78 33.53 -54.08
CA THR A 174 26.02 34.39 -53.18
C THR A 174 24.89 35.10 -53.91
N PHE A 175 23.66 34.93 -53.45
CA PHE A 175 22.49 35.67 -53.88
C PHE A 175 22.27 36.87 -52.94
N ASN A 176 22.53 38.10 -53.40
CA ASN A 176 22.45 39.30 -52.56
C ASN A 176 21.01 39.81 -52.32
N GLY A 177 20.05 39.37 -53.12
CA GLY A 177 18.64 39.74 -53.01
C GLY A 177 17.72 38.51 -52.92
N ASN A 178 16.41 38.73 -52.99
CA ASN A 178 15.42 37.64 -52.96
C ASN A 178 15.55 36.72 -54.19
N SER A 179 15.37 35.43 -53.98
CA SER A 179 15.37 34.41 -55.04
C SER A 179 13.99 33.75 -55.15
N TYR A 180 13.41 33.77 -56.36
CA TYR A 180 12.07 33.25 -56.63
C TYR A 180 12.16 32.05 -57.59
N TRP A 181 11.75 30.89 -57.09
CA TRP A 181 11.75 29.60 -57.78
C TRP A 181 10.36 28.95 -57.71
N ASN A 182 9.32 29.75 -57.49
CA ASN A 182 7.95 29.25 -57.36
C ASN A 182 7.52 28.54 -58.63
N ASN A 183 6.91 27.36 -58.50
CA ASN A 183 6.50 26.53 -59.63
C ASN A 183 7.66 26.19 -60.58
N ALA A 184 8.92 26.31 -60.15
CA ALA A 184 10.07 25.90 -60.94
C ALA A 184 10.14 24.37 -60.97
N ILE A 185 10.59 23.83 -62.10
CA ILE A 185 10.75 22.39 -62.28
C ILE A 185 12.19 22.12 -62.67
N PHE A 186 12.86 21.30 -61.88
CA PHE A 186 14.24 20.85 -62.09
C PHE A 186 14.22 19.37 -62.46
N ILE A 187 14.48 19.07 -63.72
CA ILE A 187 14.48 17.69 -64.23
C ILE A 187 15.75 16.94 -63.86
N ASP A 188 16.90 17.62 -63.97
CA ASP A 188 18.22 17.12 -63.64
C ASP A 188 18.68 17.70 -62.28
N ASP A 189 19.90 17.40 -61.86
CA ASP A 189 20.46 17.80 -60.57
C ASP A 189 20.41 19.32 -60.35
N CYS A 190 20.06 19.69 -59.12
CA CYS A 190 19.97 21.06 -58.65
C CYS A 190 20.92 21.26 -57.46
N LEU A 191 22.07 21.91 -57.72
CA LEU A 191 23.16 22.03 -56.76
C LEU A 191 23.30 23.46 -56.23
N PHE A 192 23.24 23.60 -54.91
CA PHE A 192 23.37 24.83 -54.13
C PHE A 192 24.34 24.62 -52.95
N GLN A 193 25.39 23.82 -53.13
CA GLN A 193 26.35 23.53 -52.07
C GLN A 193 27.09 24.80 -51.68
N GLU A 194 27.19 25.08 -50.38
CA GLU A 194 27.87 26.29 -49.84
C GLU A 194 27.29 27.62 -50.36
N THR A 195 26.11 27.58 -50.99
CA THR A 195 25.45 28.78 -51.53
C THR A 195 24.92 29.66 -50.41
N GLN A 196 25.10 30.97 -50.56
CA GLN A 196 24.67 31.98 -49.59
C GLN A 196 23.43 32.73 -50.12
N PHE A 197 22.27 32.47 -49.55
CA PHE A 197 21.03 33.20 -49.84
C PHE A 197 20.85 34.34 -48.83
N LYS A 198 21.25 35.57 -49.18
CA LYS A 198 21.13 36.71 -48.25
C LYS A 198 19.68 37.19 -48.08
N GLY A 199 18.87 37.15 -49.15
CA GLY A 199 17.45 37.49 -49.15
C GLY A 199 16.52 36.29 -48.91
N LYS A 200 15.20 36.50 -49.00
CA LYS A 200 14.19 35.42 -48.95
C LYS A 200 14.32 34.51 -50.17
N SER A 201 14.20 33.22 -49.96
CA SER A 201 14.20 32.22 -51.03
C SER A 201 12.88 31.47 -51.06
N TYR A 202 12.19 31.53 -52.20
CA TYR A 202 10.86 30.93 -52.38
C TYR A 202 10.92 29.80 -53.40
N PHE A 203 10.49 28.63 -52.99
CA PHE A 203 10.41 27.38 -53.77
C PHE A 203 8.99 26.79 -53.65
N THR A 204 7.98 27.65 -53.54
CA THR A 204 6.59 27.21 -53.36
C THR A 204 6.13 26.45 -54.61
N ASP A 205 5.55 25.27 -54.41
CA ASP A 205 5.11 24.36 -55.49
C ASP A 205 6.24 24.02 -56.49
N ALA A 206 7.51 24.06 -56.07
CA ALA A 206 8.65 23.67 -56.90
C ALA A 206 8.81 22.15 -56.96
N PHE A 207 9.24 21.63 -58.12
CA PHE A 207 9.46 20.20 -58.35
C PHE A 207 10.94 19.91 -58.64
N PHE A 208 11.50 18.95 -57.92
CA PHE A 208 12.89 18.52 -58.07
C PHE A 208 12.94 17.03 -58.39
N TYR A 209 13.23 16.66 -59.64
CA TYR A 209 13.35 15.26 -60.09
C TYR A 209 14.78 14.72 -59.99
N GLY A 210 15.78 15.59 -60.09
CA GLY A 210 17.20 15.26 -59.89
C GLY A 210 17.64 15.32 -58.43
N ILE A 211 18.94 15.08 -58.18
CA ILE A 211 19.52 15.25 -56.84
C ILE A 211 19.45 16.73 -56.46
N THR A 212 18.95 17.00 -55.26
CA THR A 212 18.86 18.37 -54.74
C THR A 212 19.84 18.54 -53.60
N ASN A 213 20.81 19.44 -53.74
CA ASN A 213 21.93 19.52 -52.81
C ASN A 213 22.13 20.94 -52.27
N PHE A 214 21.72 21.15 -51.03
CA PHE A 214 21.90 22.36 -50.22
C PHE A 214 22.92 22.14 -49.09
N HIS A 215 23.88 21.21 -49.26
CA HIS A 215 24.91 20.96 -48.25
C HIS A 215 25.68 22.25 -47.92
N ASN A 216 25.85 22.55 -46.63
CA ASN A 216 26.46 23.81 -46.15
C ASN A 216 25.81 25.10 -46.69
N ALA A 217 24.59 25.05 -47.23
CA ALA A 217 23.92 26.25 -47.71
C ALA A 217 23.48 27.15 -46.54
N PHE A 218 23.54 28.46 -46.75
CA PHE A 218 23.13 29.45 -45.76
C PHE A 218 21.91 30.22 -46.26
N PHE A 219 20.79 30.08 -45.56
CA PHE A 219 19.56 30.83 -45.79
C PHE A 219 19.47 31.95 -44.75
N GLY A 220 19.98 33.11 -45.14
CA GLY A 220 20.24 34.25 -44.29
C GLY A 220 19.00 35.00 -43.81
N SER A 221 19.05 36.33 -43.87
CA SER A 221 18.28 37.28 -43.06
C SER A 221 16.75 37.08 -42.97
N HIS A 222 16.15 36.30 -43.84
CA HIS A 222 14.70 36.09 -43.88
C HIS A 222 14.26 34.63 -44.12
N GLY A 223 15.19 33.67 -44.24
CA GLY A 223 14.87 32.25 -44.37
C GLY A 223 14.43 31.74 -45.75
N ALA A 224 13.90 30.51 -45.77
CA ALA A 224 13.54 29.76 -46.97
C ALA A 224 12.11 29.18 -46.89
N VAL A 225 11.38 29.21 -48.01
CA VAL A 225 9.99 28.76 -48.12
C VAL A 225 9.91 27.68 -49.20
N PHE A 226 9.62 26.45 -48.80
CA PHE A 226 9.43 25.26 -49.62
C PHE A 226 8.00 24.73 -49.51
N ILE A 227 6.99 25.60 -49.40
CA ILE A 227 5.61 25.16 -49.18
C ILE A 227 5.15 24.33 -50.40
N LYS A 228 4.64 23.12 -50.14
CA LYS A 228 4.23 22.16 -51.18
C LYS A 228 5.31 21.86 -52.22
N ALA A 229 6.59 21.96 -51.84
CA ALA A 229 7.67 21.55 -52.71
C ALA A 229 7.71 20.01 -52.81
N HIS A 230 8.02 19.51 -54.00
CA HIS A 230 8.10 18.09 -54.31
C HIS A 230 9.54 17.71 -54.64
N PHE A 231 10.20 17.03 -53.71
CA PHE A 231 11.54 16.46 -53.87
C PHE A 231 11.40 14.99 -54.28
N LEU A 232 11.40 14.75 -55.59
CA LEU A 232 11.15 13.46 -56.23
C LEU A 232 12.45 12.72 -56.60
N GLY A 233 13.60 13.41 -56.56
CA GLY A 233 14.90 12.81 -56.77
C GLY A 233 15.28 11.81 -55.67
N ARG A 234 16.28 10.96 -55.97
CA ARG A 234 16.73 9.90 -55.07
C ARG A 234 17.28 10.42 -53.74
N GLN A 235 17.84 11.64 -53.72
CA GLN A 235 18.45 12.23 -52.54
C GLN A 235 18.20 13.74 -52.47
N THR A 236 17.92 14.22 -51.27
CA THR A 236 17.84 15.63 -50.93
C THR A 236 18.75 15.91 -49.73
N LEU A 237 19.77 16.74 -49.94
CA LEU A 237 20.84 16.96 -48.97
C LEU A 237 20.77 18.38 -48.42
N PHE A 238 20.35 18.53 -47.16
CA PHE A 238 20.41 19.75 -46.38
C PHE A 238 21.47 19.70 -45.27
N LYS A 239 22.30 18.66 -45.24
CA LYS A 239 23.33 18.48 -44.22
C LYS A 239 24.15 19.74 -43.97
N ASN A 240 24.33 20.11 -42.69
CA ASN A 240 25.02 21.33 -42.24
C ASN A 240 24.41 22.65 -42.76
N ALA A 241 23.23 22.65 -43.37
CA ALA A 241 22.60 23.89 -43.80
C ALA A 241 22.16 24.73 -42.59
N GLN A 242 22.18 26.04 -42.79
CA GLN A 242 21.77 27.01 -41.77
C GLN A 242 20.55 27.77 -42.27
N PHE A 243 19.48 27.74 -41.47
CA PHE A 243 18.24 28.44 -41.73
C PHE A 243 18.00 29.45 -40.63
N ARG A 244 17.75 30.72 -41.00
CA ARG A 244 17.10 31.62 -40.06
C ARG A 244 15.68 31.15 -39.78
N PHE A 245 14.87 31.03 -40.83
CA PHE A 245 13.50 30.53 -40.80
C PHE A 245 13.35 29.49 -41.92
N ALA A 246 12.56 28.44 -41.71
CA ALA A 246 12.26 27.46 -42.75
C ALA A 246 10.79 27.01 -42.73
N SER A 247 10.17 26.92 -43.90
CA SER A 247 8.83 26.35 -44.02
C SER A 247 8.76 25.32 -45.14
N PHE A 248 8.61 24.06 -44.78
CA PHE A 248 8.43 22.92 -45.67
C PHE A 248 6.98 22.43 -45.71
N ARG A 249 6.00 23.20 -45.21
CA ARG A 249 4.61 22.74 -45.05
C ARG A 249 4.04 22.09 -46.32
N GLY A 250 3.46 20.90 -46.17
CA GLY A 250 2.85 20.15 -47.28
C GLY A 250 3.85 19.60 -48.30
N SER A 251 5.16 19.65 -48.03
CA SER A 251 6.17 19.10 -48.94
C SER A 251 6.16 17.58 -48.95
N VAL A 252 6.69 17.03 -50.04
CA VAL A 252 6.86 15.60 -50.24
C VAL A 252 8.32 15.30 -50.57
N PHE A 253 8.91 14.35 -49.85
CA PHE A 253 10.24 13.81 -50.09
C PHE A 253 10.10 12.34 -50.47
N LEU A 254 10.33 12.02 -51.75
CA LEU A 254 10.24 10.66 -52.25
C LEU A 254 11.51 9.86 -52.00
N GLY A 255 12.69 10.49 -52.14
CA GLY A 255 13.99 9.88 -51.86
C GLY A 255 14.50 10.19 -50.45
N GLU A 256 15.72 9.74 -50.16
CA GLU A 256 16.38 9.98 -48.87
C GLU A 256 16.55 11.47 -48.60
N ALA A 257 16.29 11.89 -47.36
CA ALA A 257 16.38 13.28 -46.95
C ALA A 257 17.36 13.45 -45.78
N ASP A 258 18.50 14.08 -46.03
CA ASP A 258 19.54 14.32 -45.03
C ASP A 258 19.49 15.77 -44.55
N PHE A 259 18.91 15.98 -43.37
CA PHE A 259 18.91 17.23 -42.61
C PHE A 259 19.90 17.18 -41.43
N SER A 260 20.85 16.25 -41.41
CA SER A 260 21.78 16.11 -40.28
C SER A 260 22.59 17.38 -40.04
N LYS A 261 22.82 17.71 -38.77
CA LYS A 261 23.63 18.86 -38.32
C LYS A 261 23.13 20.21 -38.85
N THR A 262 21.84 20.30 -39.19
CA THR A 262 21.22 21.56 -39.61
C THR A 262 20.98 22.47 -38.42
N ASN A 263 21.00 23.78 -38.64
CA ASN A 263 20.72 24.76 -37.60
C ASN A 263 19.55 25.66 -38.01
N TYR A 264 18.50 25.69 -37.19
CA TYR A 264 17.31 26.51 -37.36
C TYR A 264 17.23 27.55 -36.23
N LEU A 265 17.53 28.80 -36.56
CA LEU A 265 17.62 29.90 -35.58
C LEU A 265 16.25 30.37 -35.08
N GLU A 266 15.23 30.30 -35.93
CA GLU A 266 13.81 30.57 -35.65
C GLU A 266 12.97 29.30 -35.94
N GLU A 267 11.69 29.44 -36.24
CA GLU A 267 10.80 28.29 -36.45
C GLU A 267 11.05 27.57 -37.78
N ALA A 268 11.04 26.24 -37.70
CA ALA A 268 11.08 25.32 -38.82
C ALA A 268 9.75 24.55 -38.90
N TYR A 269 8.95 24.86 -39.91
CA TYR A 269 7.64 24.24 -40.12
C TYR A 269 7.73 23.04 -41.05
N PHE A 270 7.51 21.86 -40.47
CA PHE A 270 7.42 20.58 -41.16
C PHE A 270 5.99 20.04 -41.23
N THR A 271 4.97 20.90 -41.12
CA THR A 271 3.55 20.48 -41.02
C THR A 271 3.04 19.77 -42.28
N ASP A 272 2.25 18.71 -42.12
CA ASP A 272 1.63 17.94 -43.22
C ASP A 272 2.65 17.40 -44.25
N ILE A 273 3.88 17.08 -43.81
CA ILE A 273 4.92 16.54 -44.70
C ILE A 273 4.85 15.03 -44.80
N ASN A 274 5.24 14.52 -45.97
CA ASN A 274 5.45 13.09 -46.19
C ASN A 274 6.91 12.82 -46.57
N PHE A 275 7.59 12.03 -45.74
CA PHE A 275 8.89 11.44 -46.03
C PHE A 275 8.69 9.96 -46.38
N PHE A 276 8.96 9.58 -47.62
CA PHE A 276 8.75 8.21 -48.09
C PHE A 276 9.94 7.28 -47.82
N GLU A 277 11.14 7.83 -47.74
CA GLU A 277 12.39 7.10 -47.47
C GLU A 277 13.05 7.59 -46.17
N ASN A 278 14.22 7.03 -45.84
CA ASN A 278 14.96 7.36 -44.62
C ASN A 278 15.20 8.88 -44.51
N THR A 279 14.97 9.40 -43.30
CA THR A 279 15.17 10.83 -42.99
C THR A 279 16.08 11.01 -41.80
N ASP A 280 17.13 11.80 -41.97
CA ASP A 280 18.16 12.05 -40.95
C ASP A 280 18.10 13.50 -40.45
N PHE A 281 17.81 13.69 -39.16
CA PHE A 281 17.89 14.96 -38.42
C PHE A 281 18.94 14.91 -37.30
N ASN A 282 19.83 13.92 -37.30
CA ASN A 282 20.82 13.70 -36.25
C ASN A 282 21.68 14.96 -36.02
N GLU A 283 21.99 15.23 -34.75
CA GLU A 283 22.82 16.36 -34.31
C GLU A 283 22.32 17.75 -34.77
N SER A 284 21.05 17.86 -35.19
CA SER A 284 20.48 19.15 -35.63
C SER A 284 20.02 20.00 -34.45
N ASN A 285 19.99 21.32 -34.66
CA ASN A 285 19.59 22.31 -33.65
C ASN A 285 18.34 23.06 -34.11
N PHE A 286 17.28 23.00 -33.31
CA PHE A 286 16.02 23.68 -33.56
C PHE A 286 15.68 24.66 -32.44
N SER A 287 15.53 25.94 -32.79
CA SER A 287 14.87 26.92 -31.92
C SER A 287 13.37 26.60 -31.77
N GLY A 288 12.71 26.26 -32.88
CA GLY A 288 11.35 25.73 -32.88
C GLY A 288 11.12 24.75 -34.02
N ALA A 289 10.62 23.54 -33.74
CA ALA A 289 10.34 22.51 -34.73
C ALA A 289 8.85 22.12 -34.72
N VAL A 290 8.17 22.17 -35.87
CA VAL A 290 6.73 21.89 -35.96
C VAL A 290 6.44 20.80 -36.99
N PHE A 291 6.34 19.55 -36.55
CA PHE A 291 6.08 18.36 -37.37
C PHE A 291 4.59 17.95 -37.42
N ILE A 292 3.66 18.80 -36.98
CA ILE A 292 2.23 18.44 -36.84
C ILE A 292 1.66 17.73 -38.08
N ARG A 293 0.98 16.59 -37.87
CA ARG A 293 0.36 15.73 -38.92
C ARG A 293 1.30 15.21 -40.00
N SER A 294 2.61 15.17 -39.74
CA SER A 294 3.58 14.61 -40.68
C SER A 294 3.63 13.10 -40.63
N ILE A 295 4.07 12.49 -41.72
CA ILE A 295 4.20 11.05 -41.87
C ILE A 295 5.63 10.72 -42.28
N PHE A 296 6.28 9.89 -41.48
CA PHE A 296 7.56 9.26 -41.78
C PHE A 296 7.28 7.80 -42.14
N HIS A 297 7.51 7.42 -43.40
CA HIS A 297 7.23 6.08 -43.88
C HIS A 297 8.34 5.10 -43.48
N GLU A 298 9.60 5.51 -43.67
CA GLU A 298 10.78 4.74 -43.27
C GLU A 298 11.43 5.34 -42.01
N ASN A 299 12.70 5.03 -41.76
CA ASN A 299 13.35 5.39 -40.50
C ASN A 299 13.50 6.90 -40.35
N ALA A 300 13.19 7.40 -39.15
CA ALA A 300 13.35 8.80 -38.78
C ALA A 300 14.38 8.93 -37.65
N LEU A 301 15.52 9.56 -37.95
CA LEU A 301 16.66 9.65 -37.05
C LEU A 301 16.75 11.07 -36.46
N PHE A 302 16.68 11.18 -35.14
CA PHE A 302 16.73 12.41 -34.34
C PHE A 302 17.75 12.29 -33.21
N GLN A 303 18.80 11.50 -33.41
CA GLN A 303 19.78 11.19 -32.39
C GLN A 303 20.60 12.43 -32.06
N LYS A 304 20.80 12.73 -30.78
CA LYS A 304 21.53 13.93 -30.31
C LYS A 304 20.98 15.26 -30.85
N VAL A 305 19.71 15.30 -31.23
CA VAL A 305 19.06 16.53 -31.67
C VAL A 305 18.86 17.46 -30.47
N HIS A 306 19.02 18.76 -30.69
CA HIS A 306 18.68 19.79 -29.70
C HIS A 306 17.42 20.52 -30.16
N MET A 307 16.34 20.44 -29.38
CA MET A 307 15.09 21.10 -29.68
C MET A 307 14.68 21.98 -28.50
N LYS A 308 14.66 23.29 -28.72
CA LYS A 308 14.18 24.24 -27.72
C LYS A 308 12.66 24.15 -27.60
N MET A 309 11.94 24.35 -28.69
CA MET A 309 10.50 24.06 -28.79
C MET A 309 10.25 23.00 -29.85
N ALA A 310 9.36 22.05 -29.59
CA ALA A 310 8.99 21.01 -30.56
C ALA A 310 7.52 20.61 -30.49
N SER A 311 6.92 20.33 -31.65
CA SER A 311 5.58 19.74 -31.74
C SER A 311 5.56 18.60 -32.74
N PHE A 312 5.36 17.39 -32.22
CA PHE A 312 5.11 16.15 -32.94
C PHE A 312 3.65 15.70 -32.81
N GLN A 313 2.74 16.65 -32.59
CA GLN A 313 1.33 16.33 -32.42
C GLN A 313 0.77 15.64 -33.67
N SER A 314 0.12 14.50 -33.46
CA SER A 314 -0.49 13.70 -34.55
C SER A 314 0.50 13.27 -35.65
N VAL A 315 1.80 13.18 -35.33
CA VAL A 315 2.80 12.61 -36.24
C VAL A 315 2.64 11.10 -36.29
N VAL A 316 2.86 10.52 -37.47
CA VAL A 316 2.90 9.07 -37.67
C VAL A 316 4.30 8.64 -38.11
N PHE A 317 4.98 7.91 -37.24
CA PHE A 317 6.21 7.19 -37.56
C PHE A 317 5.84 5.74 -37.91
N LYS A 318 5.89 5.37 -39.19
CA LYS A 318 5.53 4.03 -39.67
C LYS A 318 6.64 3.00 -39.46
N ASN A 319 7.89 3.43 -39.45
CA ASN A 319 9.05 2.61 -39.15
C ASN A 319 9.79 3.13 -37.89
N ILE A 320 11.07 2.79 -37.73
CA ILE A 320 11.85 3.11 -36.52
C ILE A 320 11.99 4.63 -36.35
N ALA A 321 11.75 5.12 -35.13
CA ALA A 321 12.01 6.49 -34.73
C ALA A 321 13.07 6.53 -33.62
N LYS A 322 14.23 7.13 -33.90
CA LYS A 322 15.36 7.20 -32.94
C LYS A 322 15.56 8.61 -32.40
N PHE A 323 15.22 8.83 -31.15
CA PHE A 323 15.43 10.05 -30.36
C PHE A 323 16.46 9.85 -29.24
N ASN A 324 17.28 8.80 -29.31
CA ASN A 324 18.27 8.52 -28.26
C ASN A 324 19.26 9.69 -28.13
N GLN A 325 19.55 10.07 -26.89
CA GLN A 325 20.38 11.23 -26.53
C GLN A 325 19.84 12.59 -27.03
N ALA A 326 18.56 12.69 -27.42
CA ALA A 326 17.92 13.97 -27.75
C ALA A 326 17.81 14.89 -26.53
N ASN A 327 17.84 16.20 -26.75
CA ASN A 327 17.67 17.21 -25.72
C ASN A 327 16.48 18.12 -26.05
N PHE A 328 15.44 18.05 -25.22
CA PHE A 328 14.21 18.86 -25.31
C PHE A 328 14.19 19.90 -24.19
N ILE A 329 14.29 21.19 -24.53
CA ILE A 329 14.64 22.23 -23.54
C ILE A 329 13.43 22.94 -22.94
N GLU A 330 12.49 23.44 -23.75
CA GLU A 330 11.39 24.27 -23.25
C GLU A 330 10.04 23.57 -23.30
N THR A 331 9.41 23.49 -24.47
CA THR A 331 8.06 22.93 -24.59
C THR A 331 8.04 21.90 -25.70
N THR A 332 7.61 20.67 -25.39
CA THR A 332 7.52 19.59 -26.37
C THR A 332 6.19 18.85 -26.26
N TYR A 333 5.57 18.61 -27.42
CA TYR A 333 4.28 17.94 -27.52
C TYR A 333 4.36 16.71 -28.44
N PHE A 334 3.92 15.56 -27.95
CA PHE A 334 3.75 14.32 -28.72
C PHE A 334 2.30 13.84 -28.74
N ASN A 335 1.34 14.64 -28.25
CA ASN A 335 -0.04 14.19 -28.10
C ASN A 335 -0.65 13.66 -29.41
N ASN A 336 -1.34 12.51 -29.30
CA ASN A 336 -1.91 11.77 -30.42
C ASN A 336 -0.89 11.28 -31.48
N ALA A 337 0.42 11.31 -31.21
CA ALA A 337 1.41 10.71 -32.09
C ALA A 337 1.26 9.18 -32.16
N GLN A 338 1.77 8.59 -33.23
CA GLN A 338 1.75 7.14 -33.44
C GLN A 338 3.14 6.65 -33.83
N PHE A 339 3.67 5.71 -33.05
CA PHE A 339 4.91 4.98 -33.32
C PHE A 339 4.54 3.55 -33.69
N LYS A 340 4.69 3.17 -34.96
CA LYS A 340 4.27 1.84 -35.44
C LYS A 340 5.30 0.76 -35.18
N GLN A 341 6.58 1.13 -35.13
CA GLN A 341 7.71 0.27 -34.81
C GLN A 341 8.46 0.86 -33.61
N LEU A 342 9.72 0.44 -33.39
CA LEU A 342 10.59 0.90 -32.31
C LEU A 342 10.60 2.43 -32.18
N SER A 343 10.37 2.92 -30.97
CA SER A 343 10.59 4.31 -30.56
C SER A 343 11.61 4.37 -29.44
N ASP A 344 12.81 4.85 -29.75
CA ASP A 344 13.94 4.88 -28.83
C ASP A 344 14.24 6.30 -28.35
N PHE A 345 13.96 6.59 -27.08
CA PHE A 345 14.26 7.82 -26.36
C PHE A 345 15.34 7.62 -25.29
N SER A 346 16.14 6.55 -25.38
CA SER A 346 17.14 6.22 -24.36
C SER A 346 18.16 7.35 -24.18
N GLU A 347 18.56 7.61 -22.94
CA GLU A 347 19.52 8.66 -22.55
C GLU A 347 19.11 10.10 -22.95
N SER A 348 17.86 10.31 -23.37
CA SER A 348 17.36 11.64 -23.71
C SER A 348 17.13 12.52 -22.48
N GLN A 349 17.26 13.83 -22.67
CA GLN A 349 17.08 14.86 -21.64
C GLN A 349 15.83 15.67 -21.97
N PHE A 350 14.78 15.52 -21.17
CA PHE A 350 13.57 16.34 -21.23
C PHE A 350 13.67 17.44 -20.17
N GLN A 351 14.36 18.52 -20.49
CA GLN A 351 14.50 19.72 -19.65
C GLN A 351 13.27 20.64 -19.71
N CYS A 352 12.30 20.30 -20.56
CA CYS A 352 11.04 21.01 -20.74
C CYS A 352 10.23 21.17 -19.46
N THR A 353 9.45 22.25 -19.36
CA THR A 353 8.55 22.52 -18.22
C THR A 353 7.48 21.45 -18.06
N GLY A 354 7.22 20.66 -19.10
CA GLY A 354 6.43 19.44 -19.09
C GLY A 354 6.43 18.80 -20.47
N ILE A 355 6.34 17.47 -20.52
CA ILE A 355 6.27 16.69 -21.76
C ILE A 355 4.89 16.03 -21.87
N ASN A 356 4.26 16.19 -23.03
CA ASN A 356 2.90 15.69 -23.26
C ASN A 356 2.90 14.51 -24.23
N PHE A 357 2.84 13.31 -23.69
CA PHE A 357 2.62 12.05 -24.39
C PHE A 357 1.18 11.54 -24.21
N LYS A 358 0.16 12.41 -24.06
CA LYS A 358 -1.25 11.97 -23.92
C LYS A 358 -1.79 11.37 -25.21
N ASN A 359 -2.56 10.29 -25.08
CA ASN A 359 -3.18 9.56 -26.18
C ASN A 359 -2.18 9.09 -27.26
N VAL A 360 -0.94 8.83 -26.89
CA VAL A 360 0.07 8.32 -27.84
C VAL A 360 -0.12 6.82 -28.03
N LEU A 361 0.03 6.38 -29.29
CA LEU A 361 0.00 4.96 -29.65
C LEU A 361 1.42 4.48 -29.91
N PHE A 362 1.96 3.72 -28.97
CA PHE A 362 3.24 3.03 -29.10
C PHE A 362 2.96 1.57 -29.48
N ASN A 363 3.00 1.26 -30.78
CA ASN A 363 2.72 -0.09 -31.28
C ASN A 363 3.97 -0.97 -31.36
N GLY A 364 5.15 -0.38 -31.46
CA GLY A 364 6.42 -1.09 -31.34
C GLY A 364 7.06 -0.91 -29.97
N ASP A 365 8.25 -1.49 -29.80
CA ASP A 365 9.01 -1.40 -28.57
C ASP A 365 9.32 0.06 -28.21
N THR A 366 9.23 0.39 -26.93
CA THR A 366 9.38 1.77 -26.45
C THR A 366 10.44 1.84 -25.37
N LEU A 367 11.51 2.58 -25.64
CA LEU A 367 12.66 2.66 -24.76
C LEU A 367 12.84 4.09 -24.26
N PHE A 368 12.81 4.26 -22.95
CA PHE A 368 13.15 5.49 -22.21
C PHE A 368 14.32 5.24 -21.25
N THR A 369 15.05 4.13 -21.40
CA THR A 369 16.16 3.73 -20.54
C THR A 369 17.13 4.88 -20.28
N LYS A 370 17.46 5.15 -19.02
CA LYS A 370 18.40 6.21 -18.58
C LYS A 370 18.02 7.63 -19.03
N SER A 371 16.76 7.86 -19.38
CA SER A 371 16.28 9.20 -19.71
C SER A 371 16.03 10.03 -18.45
N ARG A 372 15.95 11.35 -18.61
CA ARG A 372 15.72 12.27 -17.50
C ARG A 372 14.66 13.31 -17.82
N PHE A 373 13.64 13.39 -16.99
CA PHE A 373 12.53 14.33 -17.11
C PHE A 373 12.60 15.39 -16.01
N HIS A 374 12.69 16.66 -16.37
CA HIS A 374 12.77 17.78 -15.42
C HIS A 374 11.39 18.33 -15.05
N GLY A 375 10.47 18.41 -16.01
CA GLY A 375 9.06 18.75 -15.79
C GLY A 375 8.15 17.53 -15.80
N PRO A 376 6.82 17.72 -15.59
CA PRO A 376 5.86 16.62 -15.53
C PRO A 376 5.79 15.82 -16.84
N ALA A 377 5.75 14.49 -16.72
CA ALA A 377 5.61 13.59 -17.85
C ALA A 377 4.20 12.98 -17.90
N LEU A 378 3.46 13.34 -18.95
CA LEU A 378 2.05 13.00 -19.10
C LEU A 378 1.86 11.88 -20.14
N PHE A 379 1.71 10.64 -19.68
CA PHE A 379 1.40 9.46 -20.50
C PHE A 379 -0.08 9.04 -20.44
N SER A 380 -0.95 9.86 -19.84
CA SER A 380 -2.33 9.49 -19.58
C SER A 380 -3.08 9.09 -20.86
N LYS A 381 -3.86 8.00 -20.77
CA LYS A 381 -4.64 7.40 -21.88
C LYS A 381 -3.82 6.90 -23.07
N SER A 382 -2.51 6.79 -22.91
CA SER A 382 -1.65 6.22 -23.96
C SER A 382 -1.75 4.71 -23.99
N LYS A 383 -1.33 4.13 -25.12
CA LYS A 383 -1.35 2.69 -25.34
C LYS A 383 0.01 2.21 -25.77
N PHE A 384 0.51 1.20 -25.07
CA PHE A 384 1.75 0.52 -25.39
C PHE A 384 1.39 -0.92 -25.79
N SER A 385 1.82 -1.34 -26.98
CA SER A 385 1.50 -2.65 -27.55
C SER A 385 2.67 -3.32 -28.25
N GLY A 386 3.87 -2.72 -28.20
CA GLY A 386 5.11 -3.41 -28.54
C GLY A 386 5.41 -4.54 -27.55
N ASN A 387 6.43 -5.34 -27.84
CA ASN A 387 6.82 -6.44 -26.95
C ASN A 387 7.43 -5.92 -25.64
N LYS A 388 8.16 -4.81 -25.70
CA LYS A 388 8.89 -4.24 -24.57
C LYS A 388 8.62 -2.75 -24.34
N VAL A 389 8.44 -2.39 -23.07
CA VAL A 389 8.47 -1.01 -22.57
C VAL A 389 9.55 -0.92 -21.49
N SER A 390 10.51 -0.02 -21.64
CA SER A 390 11.56 0.18 -20.64
C SER A 390 11.67 1.64 -20.21
N PHE A 391 11.59 1.86 -18.92
CA PHE A 391 11.95 3.06 -18.17
C PHE A 391 13.09 2.77 -17.18
N GLN A 392 13.87 1.71 -17.41
CA GLN A 392 14.98 1.32 -16.54
C GLN A 392 15.94 2.49 -16.27
N GLU A 393 16.32 2.69 -15.01
CA GLU A 393 17.23 3.76 -14.56
C GLU A 393 16.77 5.19 -14.95
N THR A 394 15.47 5.38 -15.21
CA THR A 394 14.91 6.69 -15.60
C THR A 394 14.68 7.57 -14.37
N SER A 395 14.99 8.85 -14.47
CA SER A 395 14.75 9.82 -13.40
C SER A 395 13.70 10.86 -13.80
N PHE A 396 12.61 10.92 -13.04
CA PHE A 396 11.59 11.96 -13.10
C PHE A 396 11.80 12.92 -11.93
N LEU A 397 12.32 14.13 -12.20
CA LEU A 397 12.52 15.17 -11.19
C LEU A 397 11.21 15.86 -10.76
N ASP A 398 10.15 15.66 -11.53
CA ASP A 398 8.79 16.10 -11.24
C ASP A 398 7.83 14.89 -11.42
N SER A 399 6.58 15.17 -11.73
CA SER A 399 5.46 14.23 -11.60
C SER A 399 5.30 13.33 -12.82
N LEU A 400 4.90 12.08 -12.59
CA LEU A 400 4.68 11.07 -13.62
C LEU A 400 3.20 10.66 -13.65
N TYR A 401 2.55 10.77 -14.82
CA TYR A 401 1.12 10.46 -14.96
C TYR A 401 0.85 9.39 -16.02
N PHE A 402 0.68 8.16 -15.57
CA PHE A 402 0.21 6.99 -16.31
C PHE A 402 -1.29 6.68 -16.11
N ALA A 403 -2.07 7.61 -15.55
CA ALA A 403 -3.49 7.39 -15.31
C ALA A 403 -4.27 6.96 -16.58
N ASN A 404 -5.06 5.89 -16.47
CA ASN A 404 -5.82 5.27 -17.58
C ASN A 404 -4.96 4.80 -18.77
N THR A 405 -3.70 4.43 -18.54
CA THR A 405 -2.82 3.88 -19.59
C THR A 405 -3.05 2.38 -19.76
N GLU A 406 -2.99 1.91 -21.00
CA GLU A 406 -3.09 0.48 -21.35
C GLU A 406 -1.72 0.01 -21.86
N ILE A 407 -1.04 -0.85 -21.11
CA ILE A 407 0.29 -1.38 -21.43
C ILE A 407 0.14 -2.88 -21.68
N LYS A 408 0.07 -3.25 -22.96
CA LYS A 408 -0.07 -4.63 -23.45
C LYS A 408 1.25 -5.32 -23.75
N SER A 409 2.36 -4.70 -23.39
CA SER A 409 3.69 -5.26 -23.59
C SER A 409 3.91 -6.48 -22.71
N HIS A 410 4.71 -7.42 -23.20
CA HIS A 410 5.08 -8.63 -22.46
C HIS A 410 6.12 -8.33 -21.39
N GLU A 411 7.10 -7.47 -21.70
CA GLU A 411 8.12 -7.00 -20.75
C GLU A 411 7.90 -5.51 -20.44
N ILE A 412 7.70 -5.19 -19.16
CA ILE A 412 7.48 -3.82 -18.69
C ILE A 412 8.48 -3.53 -17.58
N ASP A 413 9.50 -2.75 -17.90
CA ASP A 413 10.67 -2.55 -17.03
C ASP A 413 10.72 -1.12 -16.48
N PHE A 414 10.50 -0.98 -15.18
CA PHE A 414 10.68 0.23 -14.37
C PHE A 414 11.79 0.04 -13.33
N ASN A 415 12.68 -0.95 -13.49
CA ASN A 415 13.74 -1.23 -12.53
C ASN A 415 14.59 0.03 -12.29
N ASN A 416 14.89 0.31 -11.02
CA ASN A 416 15.69 1.47 -10.62
C ASN A 416 15.13 2.84 -11.10
N ILE A 417 13.83 2.94 -11.34
CA ILE A 417 13.19 4.25 -11.61
C ILE A 417 13.21 5.13 -10.36
N VAL A 418 13.47 6.42 -10.53
CA VAL A 418 13.39 7.41 -9.45
C VAL A 418 12.39 8.50 -9.80
N ILE A 419 11.38 8.69 -8.94
CA ILE A 419 10.34 9.71 -9.13
C ILE A 419 10.33 10.67 -7.94
N HIS A 420 10.74 11.91 -8.19
CA HIS A 420 10.80 12.99 -7.21
C HIS A 420 9.45 13.69 -7.00
N GLY A 421 8.59 13.71 -8.02
CA GLY A 421 7.24 14.28 -7.96
C GLY A 421 6.16 13.24 -7.65
N ILE A 422 4.90 13.65 -7.78
CA ILE A 422 3.75 12.76 -7.59
C ILE A 422 3.72 11.75 -8.74
N SER A 423 3.47 10.47 -8.44
CA SER A 423 3.25 9.44 -9.45
C SER A 423 1.80 8.96 -9.44
N SER A 424 1.21 8.78 -10.63
CA SER A 424 -0.16 8.28 -10.76
C SER A 424 -0.23 7.24 -11.86
N PHE A 425 -0.46 6.00 -11.46
CA PHE A 425 -0.77 4.84 -12.28
C PHE A 425 -2.26 4.47 -12.20
N GLN A 426 -3.09 5.33 -11.60
CA GLN A 426 -4.49 5.06 -11.31
C GLN A 426 -5.26 4.52 -12.53
N ALA A 427 -6.01 3.44 -12.33
CA ALA A 427 -6.82 2.78 -13.35
C ALA A 427 -6.04 2.38 -14.62
N SER A 428 -4.74 2.13 -14.49
CA SER A 428 -3.93 1.57 -15.59
C SER A 428 -4.05 0.05 -15.65
N TYR A 429 -3.70 -0.49 -16.82
CA TYR A 429 -3.74 -1.93 -17.10
C TYR A 429 -2.37 -2.38 -17.62
N PHE A 430 -1.72 -3.28 -16.91
CA PHE A 430 -0.45 -3.91 -17.28
C PHE A 430 -0.72 -5.39 -17.63
N LEU A 431 -0.46 -5.77 -18.89
CA LEU A 431 -0.70 -7.14 -19.37
C LEU A 431 0.44 -8.09 -19.00
N GLY A 432 1.68 -7.69 -19.28
CA GLY A 432 2.86 -8.53 -19.09
C GLY A 432 3.55 -8.33 -17.73
N ASP A 433 4.71 -8.94 -17.60
CA ASP A 433 5.51 -8.93 -16.38
C ASP A 433 6.03 -7.51 -16.14
N THR A 434 5.71 -6.98 -14.96
CA THR A 434 5.96 -5.58 -14.61
C THR A 434 6.95 -5.49 -13.47
N ASN A 435 8.12 -4.93 -13.76
CA ASN A 435 9.24 -4.85 -12.82
C ASN A 435 9.42 -3.40 -12.31
N PHE A 436 9.09 -3.15 -11.05
CA PHE A 436 9.39 -1.96 -10.25
C PHE A 436 10.48 -2.22 -9.19
N SER A 437 11.28 -3.28 -9.33
CA SER A 437 12.33 -3.59 -8.36
C SER A 437 13.31 -2.42 -8.23
N GLU A 438 13.72 -2.15 -6.99
CA GLU A 438 14.61 -1.04 -6.62
C GLU A 438 14.07 0.36 -7.00
N ALA A 439 12.79 0.49 -7.35
CA ALA A 439 12.17 1.78 -7.63
C ALA A 439 12.10 2.67 -6.38
N ASN A 440 12.27 3.98 -6.56
CA ASN A 440 12.21 4.96 -5.47
C ASN A 440 11.19 6.07 -5.77
N PHE A 441 10.11 6.06 -5.01
CA PHE A 441 9.02 7.02 -5.07
C PHE A 441 9.10 8.00 -3.91
N ILE A 442 9.48 9.25 -4.19
CA ILE A 442 9.79 10.24 -3.15
C ILE A 442 8.53 10.95 -2.63
N LYS A 443 7.56 11.20 -3.51
CA LYS A 443 6.26 11.78 -3.16
C LYS A 443 5.15 10.74 -3.32
N LYS A 444 3.92 11.17 -3.04
CA LYS A 444 2.72 10.35 -3.12
C LYS A 444 2.68 9.57 -4.44
N SER A 445 2.41 8.29 -4.34
CA SER A 445 2.30 7.38 -5.49
C SER A 445 0.98 6.63 -5.45
N ASP A 446 0.24 6.68 -6.56
CA ASP A 446 -1.13 6.19 -6.63
C ASP A 446 -1.29 5.12 -7.72
N PHE A 447 -1.41 3.88 -7.29
CA PHE A 447 -1.71 2.68 -8.09
C PHE A 447 -3.17 2.25 -7.95
N SER A 448 -4.05 3.06 -7.35
CA SER A 448 -5.44 2.66 -7.09
C SER A 448 -6.17 2.24 -8.37
N LEU A 449 -7.00 1.20 -8.30
CA LEU A 449 -7.74 0.63 -9.44
C LEU A 449 -6.86 0.04 -10.55
N THR A 450 -5.54 -0.09 -10.34
CA THR A 450 -4.63 -0.68 -11.32
C THR A 450 -4.85 -2.18 -11.42
N LYS A 451 -4.60 -2.74 -12.60
CA LYS A 451 -4.65 -4.18 -12.84
C LYS A 451 -3.31 -4.67 -13.39
N PHE A 452 -2.68 -5.57 -12.65
CA PHE A 452 -1.51 -6.32 -13.09
C PHE A 452 -1.97 -7.72 -13.48
N GLN A 453 -1.93 -8.03 -14.78
CA GLN A 453 -2.44 -9.29 -15.31
C GLN A 453 -1.44 -10.45 -15.12
N SER A 454 -0.13 -10.14 -15.16
CA SER A 454 0.97 -11.08 -14.93
C SER A 454 1.75 -10.67 -13.68
N GLU A 455 3.01 -11.09 -13.53
CA GLU A 455 3.84 -10.82 -12.35
C GLU A 455 4.04 -9.31 -12.14
N ALA A 456 3.97 -8.87 -10.89
CA ALA A 456 4.25 -7.50 -10.48
C ALA A 456 5.34 -7.50 -9.39
N ASP A 457 6.54 -7.12 -9.79
CA ASP A 457 7.74 -7.13 -8.95
C ASP A 457 8.03 -5.75 -8.36
N PHE A 458 7.90 -5.61 -7.04
CA PHE A 458 8.27 -4.44 -6.24
C PHE A 458 9.39 -4.79 -5.24
N TYR A 459 10.24 -5.76 -5.56
CA TYR A 459 11.38 -6.15 -4.74
C TYR A 459 12.26 -4.94 -4.38
N HIS A 460 12.53 -4.75 -3.09
CA HIS A 460 13.36 -3.66 -2.58
C HIS A 460 12.88 -2.25 -3.01
N VAL A 461 11.57 -2.08 -3.24
CA VAL A 461 10.96 -0.78 -3.54
C VAL A 461 11.03 0.16 -2.33
N THR A 462 11.19 1.45 -2.57
CA THR A 462 11.10 2.49 -1.53
C THR A 462 9.99 3.49 -1.84
N PHE A 463 9.03 3.60 -0.93
CA PHE A 463 8.02 4.66 -0.92
C PHE A 463 8.30 5.62 0.24
N GLN A 464 8.80 6.82 -0.04
CA GLN A 464 9.14 7.82 0.98
C GLN A 464 7.91 8.61 1.48
N SER A 465 6.80 8.54 0.75
CA SER A 465 5.51 9.17 1.09
C SER A 465 4.37 8.18 0.85
N ASN A 466 3.12 8.63 0.91
CA ASN A 466 1.96 7.74 0.86
C ASN A 466 1.93 6.91 -0.43
N ALA A 467 1.75 5.60 -0.28
CA ALA A 467 1.61 4.64 -1.36
C ALA A 467 0.18 4.09 -1.36
N LEU A 468 -0.57 4.33 -2.44
CA LEU A 468 -1.96 3.90 -2.56
C LEU A 468 -2.10 2.78 -3.58
N PHE A 469 -2.64 1.66 -3.15
CA PHE A 469 -2.97 0.46 -3.93
C PHE A 469 -4.46 0.09 -3.75
N VAL A 470 -5.31 1.06 -3.42
CA VAL A 470 -6.75 0.85 -3.15
C VAL A 470 -7.44 0.21 -4.35
N ASN A 471 -8.19 -0.87 -4.13
CA ASN A 471 -8.88 -1.62 -5.19
C ASN A 471 -7.95 -2.08 -6.34
N THR A 472 -6.67 -2.30 -6.08
CA THR A 472 -5.72 -2.84 -7.06
C THR A 472 -5.93 -4.34 -7.23
N LYS A 473 -5.77 -4.85 -8.46
CA LYS A 473 -5.91 -6.27 -8.76
C LYS A 473 -4.58 -6.84 -9.26
N PHE A 474 -4.05 -7.81 -8.52
CA PHE A 474 -2.89 -8.60 -8.91
C PHE A 474 -3.38 -9.99 -9.31
N PHE A 475 -3.35 -10.28 -10.61
CA PHE A 475 -3.76 -11.58 -11.16
C PHE A 475 -2.60 -12.58 -11.24
N GLY A 476 -1.35 -12.10 -11.37
CA GLY A 476 -0.13 -12.88 -11.21
C GLY A 476 0.45 -12.73 -9.80
N ASP A 477 1.69 -13.19 -9.63
CA ASP A 477 2.44 -13.06 -8.37
C ASP A 477 2.73 -11.58 -8.06
N ALA A 478 2.67 -11.24 -6.77
CA ALA A 478 2.89 -9.88 -6.29
C ALA A 478 4.04 -9.89 -5.26
N GLU A 479 5.20 -9.43 -5.70
CA GLU A 479 6.44 -9.44 -4.93
C GLU A 479 6.69 -8.05 -4.35
N PHE A 480 6.73 -7.92 -3.02
CA PHE A 480 6.99 -6.67 -2.28
C PHE A 480 8.13 -6.85 -1.27
N SER A 481 8.85 -7.97 -1.28
CA SER A 481 9.86 -8.28 -0.27
C SER A 481 10.97 -7.25 -0.21
N LYS A 482 11.47 -7.02 1.01
CA LYS A 482 12.48 -6.01 1.36
C LYS A 482 12.08 -4.57 1.01
N GLY A 483 10.81 -4.31 0.74
CA GLY A 483 10.31 -2.96 0.51
C GLY A 483 10.36 -2.08 1.77
N ILE A 484 10.38 -0.77 1.59
CA ILE A 484 10.33 0.20 2.69
C ILE A 484 9.25 1.25 2.41
N PHE A 485 8.25 1.31 3.29
CA PHE A 485 7.17 2.29 3.26
C PHE A 485 7.35 3.26 4.43
N TYR A 486 7.74 4.50 4.16
CA TYR A 486 8.05 5.48 5.20
C TYR A 486 6.79 6.07 5.85
N GLU A 487 5.77 6.34 5.04
CA GLU A 487 4.50 6.91 5.45
C GLU A 487 3.37 5.88 5.25
N HIS A 488 2.13 6.33 5.12
CA HIS A 488 0.98 5.45 5.01
C HIS A 488 0.97 4.63 3.70
N ALA A 489 0.77 3.31 3.83
CA ALA A 489 0.58 2.39 2.72
C ALA A 489 -0.85 1.81 2.75
N ASP A 490 -1.63 2.06 1.71
CA ASP A 490 -3.05 1.67 1.66
C ASP A 490 -3.27 0.63 0.55
N PHE A 491 -3.51 -0.61 0.94
CA PHE A 491 -3.87 -1.73 0.05
C PHE A 491 -5.36 -2.08 0.15
N SER A 492 -6.18 -1.26 0.80
CA SER A 492 -7.57 -1.60 1.10
C SER A 492 -8.37 -2.00 -0.15
N GLU A 493 -9.23 -3.01 0.02
CA GLU A 493 -10.08 -3.57 -1.04
C GLU A 493 -9.30 -4.16 -2.25
N SER A 494 -7.99 -4.37 -2.13
CA SER A 494 -7.19 -5.01 -3.17
C SER A 494 -7.38 -6.52 -3.21
N SER A 495 -7.11 -7.14 -4.37
CA SER A 495 -7.23 -8.58 -4.57
C SER A 495 -5.96 -9.18 -5.14
N PHE A 496 -5.47 -10.24 -4.52
CA PHE A 496 -4.28 -10.99 -4.93
C PHE A 496 -4.69 -12.41 -5.28
N GLN A 497 -4.56 -12.79 -6.56
CA GLN A 497 -5.02 -14.08 -7.06
C GLN A 497 -3.96 -15.19 -6.94
N GLN A 498 -2.67 -14.84 -6.96
CA GLN A 498 -1.56 -15.76 -6.82
C GLN A 498 -0.74 -15.43 -5.55
N VAL A 499 0.50 -15.86 -5.49
CA VAL A 499 1.35 -15.72 -4.30
C VAL A 499 1.67 -14.25 -4.06
N THR A 500 1.59 -13.83 -2.80
CA THR A 500 1.99 -12.48 -2.39
C THR A 500 3.11 -12.57 -1.37
N ASP A 501 4.22 -11.90 -1.63
CA ASP A 501 5.39 -11.88 -0.76
C ASP A 501 5.69 -10.46 -0.25
N PHE A 502 5.60 -10.26 1.07
CA PHE A 502 6.02 -9.05 1.77
C PHE A 502 7.27 -9.29 2.64
N SER A 503 8.00 -10.38 2.44
CA SER A 503 9.02 -10.83 3.36
C SER A 503 10.15 -9.81 3.53
N GLY A 504 10.55 -9.51 4.77
CA GLY A 504 11.58 -8.51 5.07
C GLY A 504 11.16 -7.06 4.84
N THR A 505 9.89 -6.79 4.52
CA THR A 505 9.38 -5.44 4.30
C THR A 505 9.26 -4.67 5.62
N THR A 506 9.55 -3.37 5.58
CA THR A 506 9.41 -2.47 6.72
C THR A 506 8.35 -1.40 6.43
N PHE A 507 7.23 -1.46 7.17
CA PHE A 507 6.21 -0.41 7.21
C PHE A 507 6.50 0.52 8.39
N ARG A 508 7.06 1.71 8.11
CA ARG A 508 7.34 2.72 9.13
C ARG A 508 6.11 3.55 9.49
N GLY A 509 5.21 3.78 8.54
CA GLY A 509 3.88 4.36 8.75
C GLY A 509 2.80 3.29 8.88
N ASN A 510 1.53 3.74 8.97
CA ASN A 510 0.37 2.84 9.04
C ASN A 510 0.23 2.06 7.73
N VAL A 511 -0.12 0.78 7.82
CA VAL A 511 -0.50 -0.03 6.65
C VAL A 511 -1.94 -0.51 6.78
N ASP A 512 -2.69 -0.43 5.68
CA ASP A 512 -4.08 -0.86 5.63
C ASP A 512 -4.30 -1.94 4.56
N PHE A 513 -4.62 -3.15 4.98
CA PHE A 513 -5.06 -4.27 4.14
C PHE A 513 -6.56 -4.56 4.30
N SER A 514 -7.34 -3.63 4.86
CA SER A 514 -8.75 -3.86 5.14
C SER A 514 -9.52 -4.28 3.89
N LYS A 515 -10.35 -5.31 4.03
CA LYS A 515 -11.16 -5.90 2.95
C LYS A 515 -10.35 -6.43 1.76
N CYS A 516 -9.07 -6.74 1.96
CA CYS A 516 -8.30 -7.43 0.95
C CYS A 516 -8.79 -8.88 0.77
N CYS A 517 -8.54 -9.43 -0.41
CA CYS A 517 -8.80 -10.83 -0.71
C CYS A 517 -7.53 -11.49 -1.26
N PHE A 518 -6.96 -12.41 -0.49
CA PHE A 518 -5.78 -13.19 -0.84
C PHE A 518 -6.20 -14.63 -1.17
N GLN A 519 -6.04 -15.03 -2.44
CA GLN A 519 -6.49 -16.35 -2.92
C GLN A 519 -5.45 -17.46 -2.69
N SER A 520 -4.15 -17.14 -2.73
CA SER A 520 -3.05 -18.10 -2.59
C SER A 520 -2.25 -17.87 -1.31
N GLU A 521 -1.06 -18.47 -1.22
CA GLU A 521 -0.12 -18.33 -0.10
C GLU A 521 0.39 -16.88 0.07
N ASN A 522 0.52 -16.46 1.32
CA ASN A 522 0.88 -15.10 1.73
C ASN A 522 2.08 -15.12 2.65
N LEU A 523 3.21 -14.61 2.17
CA LEU A 523 4.48 -14.64 2.87
C LEU A 523 4.72 -13.28 3.52
N PHE A 524 4.49 -13.19 4.82
CA PHE A 524 4.78 -12.01 5.63
C PHE A 524 5.90 -12.35 6.63
N LYS A 525 7.01 -12.91 6.15
CA LYS A 525 8.13 -13.33 7.00
C LYS A 525 9.06 -12.17 7.29
N ASN A 526 9.55 -12.01 8.52
CA ASN A 526 10.47 -10.93 8.92
C ASN A 526 9.94 -9.52 8.62
N VAL A 527 8.62 -9.32 8.64
CA VAL A 527 7.99 -8.03 8.38
C VAL A 527 8.00 -7.19 9.64
N ILE A 528 8.32 -5.91 9.50
CA ILE A 528 8.34 -4.95 10.61
C ILE A 528 7.21 -3.95 10.40
N PHE A 529 6.19 -3.99 11.26
CA PHE A 529 5.14 -2.99 11.34
C PHE A 529 5.42 -2.05 12.52
N ASN A 530 5.96 -0.87 12.25
CA ASN A 530 6.29 0.11 13.31
C ASN A 530 5.05 0.83 13.85
N LYS A 531 3.99 0.88 13.06
CA LYS A 531 2.71 1.53 13.37
C LYS A 531 1.56 0.54 13.17
N GLU A 532 0.33 1.05 13.15
CA GLU A 532 -0.87 0.24 13.02
C GLU A 532 -0.87 -0.57 11.72
N ALA A 533 -1.18 -1.86 11.83
CA ALA A 533 -1.38 -2.79 10.73
C ALA A 533 -2.85 -3.22 10.69
N GLY A 534 -3.59 -2.66 9.75
CA GLY A 534 -5.01 -2.93 9.54
C GLY A 534 -5.22 -4.14 8.64
N PHE A 535 -6.03 -5.10 9.08
CA PHE A 535 -6.49 -6.25 8.31
C PHE A 535 -8.01 -6.42 8.45
N TYR A 536 -8.76 -5.36 8.76
CA TYR A 536 -10.20 -5.44 9.03
C TYR A 536 -10.99 -6.09 7.88
N GLU A 537 -11.86 -7.07 8.17
CA GLU A 537 -12.66 -7.78 7.15
C GLU A 537 -11.82 -8.39 6.00
N THR A 538 -10.56 -8.75 6.25
CA THR A 538 -9.69 -9.36 5.22
C THR A 538 -9.99 -10.84 5.07
N THR A 539 -9.93 -11.35 3.84
CA THR A 539 -10.13 -12.77 3.54
C THR A 539 -8.84 -13.40 3.02
N PHE A 540 -8.37 -14.44 3.70
CA PHE A 540 -7.22 -15.25 3.32
C PHE A 540 -7.68 -16.68 3.01
N HIS A 541 -7.63 -17.06 1.73
CA HIS A 541 -7.92 -18.41 1.29
C HIS A 541 -6.70 -19.34 1.39
N GLY A 542 -5.50 -18.83 1.14
CA GLY A 542 -4.25 -19.57 1.35
C GLY A 542 -3.63 -19.33 2.72
N ALA A 543 -2.50 -19.99 2.97
CA ALA A 543 -1.77 -19.87 4.24
C ALA A 543 -1.19 -18.46 4.43
N LEU A 544 -1.17 -17.97 5.66
CA LEU A 544 -0.58 -16.69 6.06
C LEU A 544 0.59 -16.95 7.01
N ASP A 545 1.78 -16.50 6.65
CA ASP A 545 3.01 -16.77 7.42
C ASP A 545 3.64 -15.49 7.96
N PHE A 546 3.60 -15.30 9.28
CA PHE A 546 4.21 -14.20 10.02
C PHE A 546 5.54 -14.59 10.69
N PHE A 547 6.26 -15.59 10.17
CA PHE A 547 7.53 -16.04 10.74
C PHE A 547 8.49 -14.87 11.05
N GLU A 548 8.90 -14.73 12.31
CA GLU A 548 9.83 -13.68 12.80
C GLU A 548 9.38 -12.22 12.55
N SER A 549 8.10 -11.98 12.30
CA SER A 549 7.53 -10.64 12.10
C SER A 549 7.27 -9.90 13.42
N ILE A 550 7.34 -8.57 13.38
CA ILE A 550 7.25 -7.70 14.56
C ILE A 550 6.13 -6.68 14.36
N PHE A 551 5.19 -6.65 15.29
CA PHE A 551 4.12 -5.66 15.38
C PHE A 551 4.38 -4.75 16.58
N HIS A 552 4.77 -3.50 16.33
CA HIS A 552 5.06 -2.54 17.39
C HIS A 552 3.81 -1.94 18.02
N GLU A 553 2.77 -1.68 17.23
CA GLU A 553 1.50 -1.09 17.65
C GLU A 553 0.33 -2.05 17.35
N LEU A 554 -0.85 -1.51 17.01
CA LEU A 554 -2.08 -2.26 16.79
C LEU A 554 -1.98 -3.22 15.58
N ALA A 555 -2.35 -4.49 15.78
CA ALA A 555 -2.63 -5.44 14.72
C ALA A 555 -4.14 -5.76 14.67
N TYR A 556 -4.86 -5.20 13.70
CA TYR A 556 -6.32 -5.16 13.68
C TYR A 556 -6.92 -6.16 12.68
N PHE A 557 -7.25 -7.36 13.13
CA PHE A 557 -7.78 -8.45 12.30
C PHE A 557 -9.31 -8.62 12.39
N LYS A 558 -10.02 -7.80 13.15
CA LYS A 558 -11.46 -7.97 13.43
C LYS A 558 -12.29 -8.30 12.16
N TYR A 559 -13.18 -9.29 12.28
CA TYR A 559 -14.01 -9.86 11.19
C TYR A 559 -13.26 -10.52 10.03
N SER A 560 -11.95 -10.75 10.14
CA SER A 560 -11.19 -11.45 9.10
C SER A 560 -11.51 -12.93 9.05
N GLN A 561 -11.29 -13.51 7.87
CA GLN A 561 -11.52 -14.92 7.57
C GLN A 561 -10.23 -15.56 7.08
N PHE A 562 -9.82 -16.66 7.71
CA PHE A 562 -8.63 -17.43 7.38
C PHE A 562 -9.04 -18.88 7.15
N TYR A 563 -9.04 -19.32 5.88
CA TYR A 563 -9.57 -20.63 5.49
C TYR A 563 -8.54 -21.77 5.54
N GLU A 564 -7.24 -21.44 5.56
CA GLU A 564 -6.14 -22.39 5.77
C GLU A 564 -5.41 -22.07 7.09
N VAL A 565 -4.08 -22.07 7.12
CA VAL A 565 -3.29 -21.90 8.36
C VAL A 565 -2.72 -20.48 8.52
N ILE A 566 -2.83 -19.93 9.73
CA ILE A 566 -2.06 -18.75 10.17
C ILE A 566 -0.85 -19.26 10.96
N LYS A 567 0.35 -19.02 10.45
CA LYS A 567 1.62 -19.38 11.09
C LYS A 567 2.18 -18.14 11.77
N VAL A 568 2.32 -18.20 13.09
CA VAL A 568 2.81 -17.10 13.93
C VAL A 568 4.02 -17.60 14.70
N LYS A 569 5.05 -17.98 13.94
CA LYS A 569 6.26 -18.60 14.47
C LYS A 569 7.29 -17.53 14.81
N ASN A 570 7.75 -17.46 16.05
CA ASN A 570 8.70 -16.43 16.53
C ASN A 570 8.26 -14.98 16.32
N ALA A 571 6.99 -14.72 16.01
CA ALA A 571 6.48 -13.37 15.82
C ALA A 571 6.41 -12.63 17.16
N LYS A 572 6.55 -11.31 17.14
CA LYS A 572 6.50 -10.48 18.35
C LYS A 572 5.38 -9.47 18.24
N PHE A 573 4.43 -9.51 19.17
CA PHE A 573 3.36 -8.54 19.28
C PHE A 573 3.61 -7.65 20.49
N LEU A 574 4.01 -6.40 20.24
CA LEU A 574 4.31 -5.41 21.27
C LEU A 574 3.10 -4.49 21.55
N GLY A 575 2.19 -4.35 20.59
CA GLY A 575 0.92 -3.64 20.73
C GLY A 575 -0.30 -4.56 20.76
N TYR A 576 -1.50 -3.97 20.86
CA TYR A 576 -2.77 -4.68 20.98
C TYR A 576 -3.08 -5.50 19.72
N VAL A 577 -3.61 -6.71 19.89
CA VAL A 577 -4.02 -7.59 18.78
C VAL A 577 -5.51 -7.89 18.86
N ASP A 578 -6.24 -7.59 17.78
CA ASP A 578 -7.70 -7.72 17.73
C ASP A 578 -8.13 -8.80 16.72
N PHE A 579 -8.45 -9.99 17.23
CA PHE A 579 -9.04 -11.09 16.48
C PHE A 579 -10.56 -11.23 16.72
N ARG A 580 -11.24 -10.19 17.20
CA ARG A 580 -12.68 -10.29 17.50
C ARG A 580 -13.51 -10.67 16.29
N ASN A 581 -14.46 -11.58 16.49
CA ASN A 581 -15.35 -12.09 15.45
C ASN A 581 -14.62 -12.64 14.20
N CYS A 582 -13.36 -13.09 14.33
CA CYS A 582 -12.64 -13.72 13.22
C CYS A 582 -13.09 -15.16 13.01
N LEU A 583 -12.87 -15.66 11.79
CA LEU A 583 -12.97 -17.08 11.44
C LEU A 583 -11.57 -17.59 11.13
N ILE A 584 -11.05 -18.52 11.93
CA ILE A 584 -9.69 -19.05 11.81
C ILE A 584 -9.76 -20.56 11.69
N ALA A 585 -9.47 -21.12 10.50
CA ALA A 585 -9.48 -22.57 10.30
C ALA A 585 -8.36 -23.26 11.10
N ARG A 586 -7.12 -22.78 11.00
CA ARG A 586 -5.99 -23.26 11.80
C ARG A 586 -5.09 -22.14 12.28
N LEU A 587 -4.74 -22.15 13.57
CA LEU A 587 -3.81 -21.23 14.19
C LEU A 587 -2.58 -21.98 14.71
N ASP A 588 -1.40 -21.69 14.18
CA ASP A 588 -0.12 -22.28 14.60
C ASP A 588 0.77 -21.21 15.24
N MET A 589 0.78 -21.18 16.57
CA MET A 589 1.71 -20.39 17.39
C MET A 589 2.76 -21.33 17.98
N TYR A 590 3.92 -21.39 17.34
CA TYR A 590 4.94 -22.37 17.66
C TYR A 590 6.35 -21.74 17.64
N SER A 591 7.22 -22.12 18.58
CA SER A 591 8.64 -21.74 18.56
C SER A 591 9.58 -22.88 18.98
N HIS A 592 10.66 -23.08 18.21
CA HIS A 592 11.76 -23.99 18.57
C HIS A 592 12.91 -23.29 19.35
N LYS A 593 13.03 -21.96 19.24
CA LYS A 593 14.23 -21.21 19.69
C LYS A 593 13.98 -20.39 20.96
N SER A 594 12.86 -19.68 20.99
CA SER A 594 12.52 -18.72 22.05
C SER A 594 11.02 -18.47 22.07
N PRO A 595 10.38 -18.42 23.24
CA PRO A 595 8.92 -18.33 23.31
C PRO A 595 8.37 -17.17 22.47
N THR A 596 7.21 -17.39 21.86
CA THR A 596 6.44 -16.33 21.19
C THR A 596 5.88 -15.41 22.27
N ILE A 597 6.40 -14.18 22.36
CA ILE A 597 6.02 -13.22 23.40
C ILE A 597 4.97 -12.26 22.85
N ILE A 598 3.82 -12.23 23.53
CA ILE A 598 2.72 -11.30 23.29
C ILE A 598 2.71 -10.34 24.48
N LYS A 599 3.20 -9.12 24.28
CA LYS A 599 3.43 -8.16 25.37
C LYS A 599 2.18 -7.41 25.81
N ASN A 600 1.23 -7.24 24.91
CA ASN A 600 0.04 -6.43 25.11
C ASN A 600 -1.20 -7.32 24.93
N ARG A 601 -2.38 -6.77 25.21
CA ARG A 601 -3.61 -7.54 25.18
C ARG A 601 -3.90 -8.13 23.79
N MET A 602 -4.29 -9.40 23.80
CA MET A 602 -4.77 -10.13 22.62
C MET A 602 -6.24 -10.53 22.81
N ASP A 603 -7.10 -10.11 21.90
CA ASP A 603 -8.56 -10.25 22.02
C ASP A 603 -9.14 -11.13 20.93
N PHE A 604 -9.64 -12.31 21.29
CA PHE A 604 -10.30 -13.26 20.41
C PHE A 604 -11.83 -13.26 20.59
N ARG A 605 -12.44 -12.26 21.25
CA ARG A 605 -13.86 -12.37 21.62
C ARG A 605 -14.77 -12.70 20.45
N ASN A 606 -15.63 -13.70 20.65
CA ASN A 606 -16.56 -14.25 19.66
C ASN A 606 -15.90 -14.76 18.36
N ALA A 607 -14.59 -15.03 18.36
CA ALA A 607 -13.93 -15.66 17.23
C ALA A 607 -14.32 -17.15 17.13
N TRP A 608 -14.20 -17.69 15.93
CA TRP A 608 -14.29 -19.11 15.66
C TRP A 608 -12.91 -19.64 15.30
N ILE A 609 -12.44 -20.67 15.99
CA ILE A 609 -11.11 -21.27 15.80
C ILE A 609 -11.27 -22.78 15.60
N GLY A 610 -11.04 -23.27 14.38
CA GLY A 610 -11.21 -24.67 14.01
C GLY A 610 -10.23 -25.61 14.73
N ALA A 611 -8.93 -25.38 14.54
CA ALA A 611 -7.86 -26.06 15.25
C ALA A 611 -6.78 -25.06 15.67
N ALA A 612 -6.11 -25.31 16.80
CA ALA A 612 -5.05 -24.42 17.27
C ALA A 612 -3.91 -25.20 17.92
N HIS A 613 -2.70 -24.71 17.70
CA HIS A 613 -1.49 -25.20 18.32
C HIS A 613 -0.79 -24.00 18.95
N PHE A 614 -0.81 -23.94 20.28
CA PHE A 614 -0.05 -22.99 21.06
C PHE A 614 1.06 -23.75 21.76
N GLN A 615 2.29 -23.51 21.34
CA GLN A 615 3.46 -24.09 21.98
C GLN A 615 4.53 -23.02 22.23
N ASP A 616 5.04 -22.99 23.46
CA ASP A 616 6.07 -22.04 23.91
C ASP A 616 5.59 -20.58 23.72
N VAL A 617 4.41 -20.25 24.25
CA VAL A 617 3.78 -18.92 24.13
C VAL A 617 3.68 -18.26 25.50
N VAL A 618 4.08 -16.98 25.57
CA VAL A 618 3.98 -16.16 26.79
C VAL A 618 3.10 -14.95 26.52
N PHE A 619 1.98 -14.86 27.22
CA PHE A 619 1.11 -13.69 27.26
C PHE A 619 1.50 -12.83 28.47
N GLU A 620 2.20 -11.71 28.25
CA GLU A 620 2.63 -10.82 29.34
C GLU A 620 1.45 -10.01 29.92
N ASP A 621 0.45 -9.70 29.09
CA ASP A 621 -0.77 -8.95 29.44
C ASP A 621 -2.03 -9.80 29.19
N ASP A 622 -3.22 -9.22 29.37
CA ASP A 622 -4.49 -9.92 29.31
C ASP A 622 -4.75 -10.60 27.94
N VAL A 623 -5.29 -11.81 27.96
CA VAL A 623 -5.81 -12.51 26.76
C VAL A 623 -7.29 -12.85 26.93
N ASP A 624 -8.10 -12.52 25.93
CA ASP A 624 -9.55 -12.63 26.01
C ASP A 624 -10.12 -13.58 24.96
N PHE A 625 -10.37 -14.82 25.35
CA PHE A 625 -11.07 -15.85 24.58
C PHE A 625 -12.57 -15.91 24.88
N SER A 626 -13.18 -14.85 25.44
CA SER A 626 -14.59 -14.89 25.82
C SER A 626 -15.52 -15.04 24.60
N GLY A 627 -16.43 -16.01 24.65
CA GLY A 627 -17.34 -16.32 23.54
C GLY A 627 -16.69 -17.02 22.35
N VAL A 628 -15.41 -17.43 22.44
CA VAL A 628 -14.74 -18.18 21.37
C VAL A 628 -15.37 -19.55 21.20
N ILE A 629 -15.54 -19.98 19.95
CA ILE A 629 -15.94 -21.34 19.60
C ILE A 629 -14.71 -22.05 19.05
N PHE A 630 -14.18 -22.99 19.83
CA PHE A 630 -13.12 -23.88 19.41
C PHE A 630 -13.72 -25.16 18.81
N GLY A 631 -13.32 -25.51 17.59
CA GLY A 631 -13.82 -26.69 16.88
C GLY A 631 -14.99 -26.41 15.94
N GLU A 632 -15.93 -27.36 15.86
CA GLU A 632 -17.16 -27.44 15.05
C GLU A 632 -17.36 -26.42 13.91
N SER A 633 -17.37 -26.92 12.68
CA SER A 633 -17.86 -26.18 11.51
C SER A 633 -19.38 -26.04 11.63
N ASN A 634 -19.88 -24.85 11.99
CA ASN A 634 -21.24 -24.48 11.64
C ASN A 634 -21.44 -24.73 10.14
N SER A 635 -22.63 -25.20 9.75
CA SER A 635 -23.06 -25.49 8.38
C SER A 635 -23.08 -24.29 7.42
N ILE A 636 -22.41 -23.19 7.77
CA ILE A 636 -22.36 -21.93 7.02
C ILE A 636 -21.10 -21.86 6.12
N HIS A 637 -20.08 -22.69 6.36
CA HIS A 637 -18.80 -22.61 5.67
C HIS A 637 -18.39 -23.96 5.04
N GLU A 638 -19.12 -24.36 3.99
CA GLU A 638 -18.98 -25.64 3.26
C GLU A 638 -17.58 -25.90 2.64
N ASN A 639 -16.69 -24.90 2.61
CA ASN A 639 -15.36 -25.01 1.98
C ASN A 639 -14.20 -25.42 2.91
N MET A 640 -14.44 -25.65 4.21
CA MET A 640 -13.35 -26.04 5.12
C MET A 640 -13.09 -27.56 5.10
N LYS A 641 -11.84 -27.96 4.79
CA LYS A 641 -11.40 -29.36 4.84
C LYS A 641 -11.64 -29.94 6.25
N ARG A 642 -12.50 -30.96 6.34
CA ARG A 642 -12.79 -31.69 7.59
C ARG A 642 -11.54 -32.42 8.08
N THR A 643 -10.75 -31.80 8.94
CA THR A 643 -9.70 -32.48 9.72
C THR A 643 -10.17 -32.79 11.13
N GLN A 644 -9.51 -33.77 11.77
CA GLN A 644 -9.64 -33.96 13.21
C GLN A 644 -9.15 -32.70 13.90
N ASN A 645 -10.08 -31.86 14.32
CA ASN A 645 -9.79 -30.61 15.01
C ASN A 645 -9.32 -30.94 16.43
N ALA A 646 -8.13 -30.46 16.79
CA ALA A 646 -7.60 -30.49 18.14
C ALA A 646 -7.09 -29.08 18.49
N VAL A 647 -7.25 -28.70 19.74
CA VAL A 647 -6.68 -27.49 20.31
C VAL A 647 -5.68 -27.91 21.37
N VAL A 648 -4.43 -27.53 21.19
CA VAL A 648 -3.32 -27.92 22.06
C VAL A 648 -2.68 -26.65 22.61
N PHE A 649 -2.62 -26.54 23.93
CA PHE A 649 -1.82 -25.56 24.65
C PHE A 649 -0.69 -26.31 25.36
N ARG A 650 0.55 -26.06 24.97
CA ARG A 650 1.75 -26.71 25.52
C ARG A 650 2.78 -25.66 25.92
N PHE A 651 3.28 -25.67 27.15
CA PHE A 651 4.24 -24.66 27.63
C PHE A 651 3.72 -23.21 27.46
N VAL A 652 2.44 -22.99 27.78
CA VAL A 652 1.82 -21.66 27.68
C VAL A 652 1.83 -20.96 29.03
N THR A 653 2.31 -19.72 29.06
CA THR A 653 2.38 -18.90 30.28
C THR A 653 1.48 -17.68 30.16
N PHE A 654 0.56 -17.50 31.12
CA PHE A 654 -0.27 -16.31 31.26
C PHE A 654 0.21 -15.44 32.44
N GLU A 655 1.00 -14.42 32.16
CA GLU A 655 1.41 -13.46 33.19
C GLU A 655 0.24 -12.52 33.54
N GLY A 656 -0.51 -12.06 32.53
CA GLY A 656 -1.77 -11.34 32.67
C GLY A 656 -2.99 -12.25 32.88
N ASN A 657 -4.20 -11.69 32.84
CA ASN A 657 -5.43 -12.47 33.00
C ASN A 657 -5.81 -13.17 31.69
N ALA A 658 -6.27 -14.42 31.79
CA ALA A 658 -6.82 -15.17 30.67
C ALA A 658 -8.32 -15.42 30.88
N SER A 659 -9.16 -14.85 30.01
CA SER A 659 -10.62 -14.99 30.08
C SER A 659 -11.14 -15.96 29.03
N PHE A 660 -11.88 -16.97 29.44
CA PHE A 660 -12.56 -17.94 28.58
C PHE A 660 -14.08 -17.84 28.72
N ILE A 661 -14.63 -16.72 29.23
CA ILE A 661 -16.03 -16.60 29.63
C ILE A 661 -16.99 -16.96 28.47
N ARG A 662 -17.91 -17.90 28.68
CA ARG A 662 -18.87 -18.38 27.67
C ARG A 662 -18.22 -18.93 26.38
N SER A 663 -16.97 -19.38 26.45
CA SER A 663 -16.34 -20.09 25.33
C SER A 663 -16.85 -21.53 25.24
N SER A 664 -16.71 -22.14 24.07
CA SER A 664 -17.09 -23.53 23.83
C SER A 664 -15.96 -24.30 23.17
N PHE A 665 -15.77 -25.55 23.60
CA PHE A 665 -14.80 -26.49 23.06
C PHE A 665 -15.54 -27.71 22.53
N SER A 666 -15.51 -27.88 21.21
CA SER A 666 -16.20 -28.97 20.49
C SER A 666 -15.22 -29.93 19.78
N CYS A 667 -13.94 -29.86 20.17
CA CYS A 667 -12.80 -30.59 19.62
C CYS A 667 -12.01 -31.28 20.74
N ASP A 668 -11.03 -32.12 20.36
CA ASP A 668 -10.07 -32.65 21.33
C ASP A 668 -9.27 -31.47 21.92
N LEU A 669 -9.09 -31.45 23.24
CA LEU A 669 -8.40 -30.37 23.95
C LEU A 669 -7.25 -30.93 24.79
N SER A 670 -6.06 -30.40 24.57
CA SER A 670 -4.88 -30.69 25.39
C SER A 670 -4.38 -29.43 26.09
N LEU A 671 -4.21 -29.52 27.41
CA LEU A 671 -3.66 -28.48 28.27
C LEU A 671 -2.44 -29.06 28.99
N GLU A 672 -1.25 -28.73 28.51
CA GLU A 672 0.03 -29.29 28.93
C GLU A 672 0.97 -28.17 29.42
N MET A 673 1.53 -28.32 30.63
CA MET A 673 2.55 -27.42 31.18
C MET A 673 2.10 -25.95 31.16
N ILE A 674 0.88 -25.68 31.62
CA ILE A 674 0.32 -24.32 31.65
C ILE A 674 0.70 -23.65 32.96
N SER A 675 1.24 -22.44 32.88
CA SER A 675 1.52 -21.59 34.04
C SER A 675 0.73 -20.30 33.95
N ALA A 676 0.18 -19.80 35.05
CA ALA A 676 -0.39 -18.47 35.08
C ALA A 676 -0.11 -17.75 36.39
N LYS A 677 0.16 -16.45 36.33
CA LYS A 677 0.21 -15.56 37.50
C LYS A 677 -1.10 -14.79 37.66
N GLY A 678 -1.68 -14.34 36.55
CA GLY A 678 -2.97 -13.67 36.50
C GLY A 678 -4.16 -14.62 36.72
N PHE A 679 -5.37 -14.05 36.72
CA PHE A 679 -6.60 -14.83 36.83
C PHE A 679 -6.90 -15.57 35.53
N VAL A 680 -7.15 -16.87 35.63
CA VAL A 680 -7.63 -17.68 34.51
C VAL A 680 -9.09 -18.03 34.77
N ASN A 681 -10.00 -17.53 33.93
CA ASN A 681 -11.44 -17.55 34.17
C ASN A 681 -12.20 -18.36 33.10
N TYR A 682 -12.63 -19.58 33.45
CA TYR A 682 -13.46 -20.46 32.64
C TYR A 682 -14.95 -20.39 33.00
N ARG A 683 -15.47 -19.23 33.41
CA ARG A 683 -16.89 -19.08 33.74
C ARG A 683 -17.79 -19.36 32.53
N ASP A 684 -18.85 -20.14 32.74
CA ASP A 684 -19.85 -20.52 31.74
C ASP A 684 -19.25 -21.21 30.50
N VAL A 685 -18.10 -21.89 30.63
CA VAL A 685 -17.45 -22.62 29.53
C VAL A 685 -18.15 -23.93 29.26
N GLN A 686 -18.33 -24.26 27.98
CA GLN A 686 -18.94 -25.50 27.52
C GLN A 686 -17.89 -26.40 26.87
N PHE A 687 -17.54 -27.51 27.50
CA PHE A 687 -16.66 -28.53 26.92
C PHE A 687 -17.43 -29.63 26.17
N PHE A 688 -18.76 -29.48 26.03
CA PHE A 688 -19.65 -30.54 25.58
C PHE A 688 -20.51 -30.10 24.41
N ASN A 689 -20.58 -30.92 23.36
CA ASN A 689 -21.72 -30.95 22.45
C ASN A 689 -22.31 -32.37 22.45
N GLU A 690 -23.37 -32.59 23.24
CA GLU A 690 -24.00 -33.91 23.46
C GLU A 690 -24.64 -34.50 22.20
N LYS A 691 -24.86 -33.72 21.13
CA LYS A 691 -25.62 -34.16 19.96
C LYS A 691 -24.80 -34.79 18.84
N ASP A 692 -23.49 -34.49 18.72
CA ASP A 692 -22.76 -34.78 17.48
C ASP A 692 -21.44 -35.57 17.61
N LYS A 693 -20.79 -35.65 18.78
CA LYS A 693 -19.52 -36.42 18.94
C LYS A 693 -19.34 -37.08 20.32
N PRO A 694 -19.56 -38.40 20.45
CA PRO A 694 -19.42 -39.10 21.74
C PRO A 694 -17.97 -39.34 22.21
N ASN A 695 -16.96 -39.12 21.36
CA ASN A 695 -15.55 -39.52 21.60
C ASN A 695 -14.57 -38.33 21.73
N GLN A 696 -15.00 -37.19 22.27
CA GLN A 696 -14.06 -36.07 22.54
C GLN A 696 -13.09 -36.42 23.66
N ARG A 697 -11.80 -36.16 23.44
CA ARG A 697 -10.73 -36.42 24.40
C ARG A 697 -10.25 -35.13 25.06
N PHE A 698 -10.01 -35.22 26.38
CA PHE A 698 -9.49 -34.13 27.17
C PHE A 698 -8.19 -34.58 27.85
N LEU A 699 -7.09 -33.86 27.61
CA LEU A 699 -5.81 -34.10 28.26
C LEU A 699 -5.45 -32.91 29.14
N LEU A 700 -5.06 -33.21 30.38
CA LEU A 700 -4.65 -32.23 31.38
C LEU A 700 -3.34 -32.71 32.01
N SER A 701 -2.27 -31.95 31.83
CA SER A 701 -0.95 -32.27 32.37
C SER A 701 -0.27 -31.00 32.88
N TYR A 702 0.15 -31.01 34.15
CA TYR A 702 0.85 -29.92 34.84
C TYR A 702 0.27 -28.50 34.64
N ILE A 703 -0.54 -28.03 35.60
CA ILE A 703 -1.12 -26.68 35.58
C ILE A 703 -0.68 -25.92 36.83
N ASN A 704 0.18 -24.92 36.70
CA ASN A 704 0.50 -24.01 37.80
C ASN A 704 -0.34 -22.72 37.70
N VAL A 705 -1.57 -22.73 38.22
CA VAL A 705 -2.47 -21.57 38.16
C VAL A 705 -3.06 -21.29 39.55
N PRO A 706 -2.52 -20.32 40.32
CA PRO A 706 -2.99 -20.01 41.66
C PRO A 706 -4.40 -19.40 41.66
N ASN A 707 -4.76 -18.71 40.57
CA ASN A 707 -6.01 -17.96 40.41
C ASN A 707 -6.92 -18.56 39.32
N PHE A 708 -7.23 -19.85 39.42
CA PHE A 708 -8.01 -20.61 38.43
C PHE A 708 -9.50 -20.73 38.79
N TYR A 709 -10.43 -20.26 37.94
CA TYR A 709 -11.88 -20.42 38.11
C TYR A 709 -12.48 -21.34 37.04
N ILE A 710 -13.04 -22.48 37.46
CA ILE A 710 -13.89 -23.38 36.66
C ILE A 710 -14.99 -23.93 37.59
N GLU A 711 -16.21 -24.18 37.10
CA GLU A 711 -17.21 -24.92 37.87
C GLU A 711 -17.07 -26.42 37.64
N TRP A 712 -17.23 -27.23 38.67
CA TRP A 712 -17.10 -28.70 38.55
C TRP A 712 -18.09 -29.31 37.55
N SER A 713 -19.29 -28.75 37.44
CA SER A 713 -20.32 -29.13 36.45
C SER A 713 -19.90 -28.88 35.00
N GLN A 714 -18.90 -28.03 34.76
CA GLN A 714 -18.43 -27.71 33.41
C GLN A 714 -17.35 -28.69 32.93
N VAL A 715 -16.66 -29.38 33.84
CA VAL A 715 -15.52 -30.25 33.52
C VAL A 715 -16.00 -31.54 32.83
N PRO A 716 -15.34 -32.00 31.75
CA PRO A 716 -15.63 -33.29 31.11
C PRO A 716 -15.66 -34.47 32.07
N ASP A 717 -16.60 -35.41 31.85
CA ASP A 717 -16.62 -36.68 32.58
C ASP A 717 -15.26 -37.40 32.47
N ILE A 718 -14.83 -38.01 33.58
CA ILE A 718 -13.51 -38.62 33.75
C ILE A 718 -13.26 -39.79 32.78
N SER A 719 -14.32 -40.31 32.16
CA SER A 719 -14.26 -41.30 31.08
C SER A 719 -13.64 -40.76 29.79
N ARG A 720 -13.66 -39.44 29.59
CA ARG A 720 -13.12 -38.73 28.41
C ARG A 720 -11.67 -38.27 28.58
N TRP A 721 -11.11 -38.45 29.78
CA TRP A 721 -9.77 -37.99 30.11
C TRP A 721 -8.74 -38.97 29.57
N VAL A 722 -7.74 -38.45 28.87
CA VAL A 722 -6.59 -39.23 28.39
C VAL A 722 -5.69 -39.58 29.58
N ARG A 723 -5.30 -40.87 29.70
CA ARG A 723 -4.58 -41.39 30.89
C ARG A 723 -3.21 -41.99 30.58
N THR A 724 -2.88 -42.22 29.32
CA THR A 724 -1.66 -42.93 28.89
C THR A 724 -0.92 -42.14 27.79
N GLU A 725 0.40 -42.29 27.72
CA GLU A 725 1.24 -41.63 26.70
C GLU A 725 0.89 -42.05 25.28
N ASP A 726 0.46 -43.31 25.08
CA ASP A 726 0.07 -43.84 23.77
C ASP A 726 -1.21 -43.19 23.19
N GLU A 727 -1.98 -42.48 24.02
CA GLU A 727 -3.25 -41.83 23.66
C GLU A 727 -3.15 -40.30 23.53
N LEU A 728 -1.93 -39.75 23.50
CA LEU A 728 -1.65 -38.31 23.43
C LEU A 728 -2.43 -37.60 22.30
N ILE A 729 -2.89 -36.39 22.61
CA ILE A 729 -3.61 -35.55 21.66
C ILE A 729 -2.57 -34.76 20.85
N TYR A 730 -2.29 -35.24 19.64
CA TYR A 730 -1.40 -34.54 18.71
C TYR A 730 -2.13 -33.43 17.97
N SER A 731 -1.51 -32.25 17.93
CA SER A 731 -1.96 -31.13 17.09
C SER A 731 -1.76 -31.44 15.60
N PHE A 732 -2.27 -30.56 14.74
CA PHE A 732 -2.01 -30.64 13.30
C PHE A 732 -0.51 -30.41 12.99
N ALA A 733 0.16 -29.52 13.74
CA ALA A 733 1.58 -29.22 13.56
C ALA A 733 2.48 -30.39 13.98
N ASP A 734 2.14 -31.08 15.10
CA ASP A 734 2.86 -32.28 15.53
C ASP A 734 2.86 -33.33 14.41
N LYS A 735 1.69 -33.56 13.79
CA LYS A 735 1.54 -34.52 12.67
C LYS A 735 2.33 -34.14 11.43
N GLU A 736 2.42 -32.85 11.10
CA GLU A 736 3.27 -32.36 10.00
C GLU A 736 4.75 -32.62 10.30
N ILE A 737 5.21 -32.35 11.52
CA ILE A 737 6.58 -32.66 11.96
C ILE A 737 6.85 -34.17 11.90
N PHE A 738 5.90 -35.01 12.33
CA PHE A 738 6.02 -36.47 12.23
C PHE A 738 6.09 -36.96 10.77
N ALA A 739 5.36 -36.33 9.85
CA ALA A 739 5.43 -36.66 8.43
C ALA A 739 6.79 -36.31 7.81
N ASP A 740 7.35 -35.13 8.12
CA ASP A 740 8.68 -34.72 7.65
C ASP A 740 9.81 -35.54 8.29
N SER A 741 9.67 -35.91 9.57
CA SER A 741 10.67 -36.67 10.33
C SER A 741 10.65 -38.17 10.05
N GLN A 742 9.66 -38.73 9.34
CA GLN A 742 9.76 -40.09 8.81
C GLN A 742 10.89 -40.26 7.77
N ALA A 743 11.43 -39.18 7.19
CA ALA A 743 12.66 -39.20 6.40
C ALA A 743 13.95 -39.14 7.25
N LYS A 744 13.86 -38.79 8.54
CA LYS A 744 14.96 -38.79 9.51
C LYS A 744 14.45 -39.28 10.87
N ALA A 745 14.20 -40.58 10.95
CA ALA A 745 13.77 -41.23 12.18
C ALA A 745 14.87 -41.17 13.25
N GLN A 746 14.86 -40.14 14.08
CA GLN A 746 15.26 -40.24 15.48
C GLN A 746 14.04 -39.83 16.31
N LYS A 747 13.49 -40.80 17.03
CA LYS A 747 12.50 -40.60 18.08
C LYS A 747 12.94 -39.43 18.95
N ILE A 748 12.18 -38.33 18.93
CA ILE A 748 12.25 -37.34 20.00
C ILE A 748 11.74 -38.06 21.25
N HIS A 749 12.66 -38.60 22.04
CA HIS A 749 12.37 -38.96 23.42
C HIS A 749 12.09 -37.66 24.17
N SER A 750 10.82 -37.35 24.43
CA SER A 750 10.45 -36.39 25.45
C SER A 750 10.71 -37.03 26.81
N ASP A 751 11.69 -36.49 27.54
CA ASP A 751 12.16 -36.95 28.85
C ASP A 751 11.20 -36.54 29.99
N HIS A 752 9.90 -36.56 29.72
CA HIS A 752 8.86 -36.05 30.63
C HIS A 752 7.88 -37.16 30.93
N SER A 753 8.15 -37.89 32.02
CA SER A 753 7.18 -38.80 32.65
C SER A 753 5.90 -38.03 32.96
N ILE A 754 4.78 -38.41 32.34
CA ILE A 754 3.45 -37.95 32.77
C ILE A 754 3.28 -38.35 34.25
N GLU A 755 3.27 -37.37 35.16
CA GLU A 755 3.02 -37.66 36.58
C GLU A 755 1.61 -38.26 36.77
N PRO A 756 1.45 -39.23 37.68
CA PRO A 756 0.17 -39.89 37.87
C PRO A 756 -0.91 -38.87 38.27
N ILE A 757 -2.08 -38.99 37.63
CA ILE A 757 -3.34 -38.23 37.81
C ILE A 757 -3.65 -37.83 39.27
N SER A 758 -3.16 -38.59 40.26
CA SER A 758 -3.30 -38.30 41.69
C SER A 758 -2.73 -36.95 42.14
N GLU A 759 -1.59 -36.48 41.61
CA GLU A 759 -1.00 -35.20 42.04
C GLU A 759 -1.71 -34.00 41.42
N VAL A 760 -2.14 -34.10 40.15
CA VAL A 760 -2.96 -33.09 39.48
C VAL A 760 -4.33 -32.97 40.16
N LEU A 761 -4.99 -34.09 40.47
CA LEU A 761 -6.24 -34.10 41.24
C LEU A 761 -6.05 -33.54 42.64
N GLN A 762 -4.98 -33.91 43.36
CA GLN A 762 -4.67 -33.32 44.68
C GLN A 762 -4.43 -31.82 44.60
N MET A 763 -3.80 -31.32 43.53
CA MET A 763 -3.54 -29.90 43.34
C MET A 763 -4.82 -29.13 42.97
N PHE A 764 -5.72 -29.72 42.16
CA PHE A 764 -7.08 -29.19 41.92
C PHE A 764 -7.92 -29.17 43.21
N GLU A 765 -7.88 -30.26 43.98
CA GLU A 765 -8.56 -30.40 45.27
C GLU A 765 -8.00 -29.40 46.29
N LYS A 766 -6.67 -29.20 46.31
CA LYS A 766 -5.96 -28.22 47.14
C LYS A 766 -6.22 -26.78 46.69
N ALA A 767 -6.37 -26.49 45.40
CA ALA A 767 -6.74 -25.15 44.90
C ALA A 767 -8.22 -24.82 45.18
N PHE A 768 -9.11 -25.80 45.07
CA PHE A 768 -10.52 -25.67 45.49
C PHE A 768 -10.64 -25.50 47.00
N HIS A 769 -9.87 -26.27 47.77
CA HIS A 769 -9.75 -26.10 49.23
C HIS A 769 -9.13 -24.75 49.57
N ASN A 770 -8.08 -24.30 48.87
CA ASN A 770 -7.43 -23.01 49.10
C ASN A 770 -8.32 -21.81 48.74
N ARG A 771 -9.26 -21.90 47.79
CA ARG A 771 -10.23 -20.81 47.56
C ARG A 771 -11.35 -20.76 48.59
N LEU A 772 -11.74 -21.90 49.15
CA LEU A 772 -12.63 -21.94 50.32
C LEU A 772 -11.88 -21.51 51.59
N ALA A 773 -10.58 -21.80 51.67
CA ALA A 773 -9.69 -21.40 52.75
C ALA A 773 -9.38 -19.91 52.66
N ASP A 774 -8.86 -19.35 51.56
CA ASP A 774 -8.49 -17.93 51.39
C ASP A 774 -9.64 -16.97 51.71
N LYS A 775 -10.89 -17.29 51.36
CA LYS A 775 -12.01 -16.40 51.72
C LYS A 775 -12.28 -16.41 53.24
N ASN A 776 -11.97 -17.50 53.94
CA ASN A 776 -12.12 -17.64 55.39
C ASN A 776 -10.83 -17.24 56.15
N ASP A 777 -9.66 -17.50 55.58
CA ASP A 777 -8.32 -17.25 56.12
C ASP A 777 -7.93 -15.79 55.93
N VAL A 778 -8.29 -15.13 54.82
CA VAL A 778 -8.13 -13.67 54.68
C VAL A 778 -9.07 -12.93 55.62
N ILE A 779 -10.28 -13.44 55.87
CA ILE A 779 -11.20 -12.86 56.86
C ILE A 779 -10.69 -13.12 58.29
N TYR A 780 -10.18 -14.31 58.58
CA TYR A 780 -9.60 -14.69 59.87
C TYR A 780 -8.33 -13.92 60.18
N LEU A 781 -7.37 -13.88 59.24
CA LEU A 781 -6.13 -13.11 59.34
C LEU A 781 -6.40 -11.61 59.45
N ARG A 782 -7.38 -11.07 58.70
CA ARG A 782 -7.82 -9.69 58.85
C ARG A 782 -8.39 -9.42 60.24
N GLN A 783 -9.22 -10.31 60.78
CA GLN A 783 -9.78 -10.16 62.13
C GLN A 783 -8.73 -10.33 63.24
N CYS A 784 -7.76 -11.23 63.07
CA CYS A 784 -6.62 -11.39 63.96
C CYS A 784 -5.72 -10.15 63.95
N LEU A 785 -5.40 -9.60 62.78
CA LEU A 785 -4.63 -8.37 62.63
C LEU A 785 -5.37 -7.16 63.25
N GLU A 786 -6.68 -7.02 63.01
CA GLU A 786 -7.51 -5.99 63.65
C GLU A 786 -7.51 -6.14 65.18
N LEU A 787 -7.54 -7.36 65.72
CA LEU A 787 -7.44 -7.63 67.16
C LEU A 787 -6.05 -7.34 67.74
N GLU A 788 -4.98 -7.65 67.01
CA GLU A 788 -3.61 -7.34 67.41
C GLU A 788 -3.33 -5.84 67.42
N GLU A 789 -3.79 -5.08 66.42
CA GLU A 789 -3.72 -3.61 66.41
C GLU A 789 -4.49 -2.99 67.58
N ILE A 790 -5.69 -3.51 67.88
CA ILE A 790 -6.50 -3.05 69.02
C ILE A 790 -5.83 -3.40 70.36
N ARG A 791 -5.17 -4.57 70.48
CA ARG A 791 -4.42 -4.97 71.68
C ARG A 791 -3.13 -4.18 71.88
N ALA A 792 -2.46 -3.79 70.79
CA ALA A 792 -1.25 -2.96 70.79
C ALA A 792 -1.53 -1.50 71.18
N SER A 793 -2.78 -1.04 71.02
CA SER A 793 -3.20 0.27 71.54
C SER A 793 -3.24 0.26 73.08
N THR A 794 -2.48 1.14 73.73
CA THR A 794 -2.22 1.13 75.19
C THR A 794 -3.38 1.64 76.05
N LYS A 795 -4.56 1.95 75.48
CA LYS A 795 -5.74 2.41 76.22
C LYS A 795 -6.88 1.40 76.18
N PHE A 796 -7.36 0.99 77.36
CA PHE A 796 -8.56 0.18 77.51
C PHE A 796 -9.79 0.99 77.06
N THR A 797 -10.47 0.54 76.01
CA THR A 797 -11.68 1.18 75.47
C THR A 797 -12.82 0.17 75.44
N PHE A 798 -14.07 0.65 75.55
CA PHE A 798 -15.27 -0.20 75.47
C PHE A 798 -15.32 -1.00 74.16
N TYR A 799 -14.84 -0.40 73.07
CA TYR A 799 -14.69 -1.04 71.77
C TYR A 799 -13.75 -2.27 71.81
N ARG A 800 -12.64 -2.20 72.56
CA ARG A 800 -11.74 -3.34 72.77
C ARG A 800 -12.42 -4.47 73.53
N LEU A 801 -13.15 -4.17 74.61
CA LEU A 801 -13.89 -5.18 75.37
C LEU A 801 -14.97 -5.86 74.52
N GLN A 802 -15.70 -5.08 73.72
CA GLN A 802 -16.70 -5.62 72.80
C GLN A 802 -16.07 -6.58 71.79
N LYS A 803 -14.95 -6.20 71.17
CA LYS A 803 -14.26 -7.04 70.17
C LYS A 803 -13.63 -8.29 70.78
N GLU A 804 -13.11 -8.23 72.01
CA GLU A 804 -12.61 -9.42 72.71
C GLU A 804 -13.72 -10.36 73.15
N LEU A 805 -14.87 -9.84 73.57
CA LEU A 805 -16.06 -10.65 73.87
C LEU A 805 -16.67 -11.26 72.61
N GLU A 806 -16.73 -10.50 71.50
CA GLU A 806 -17.09 -11.02 70.18
C GLU A 806 -16.12 -12.15 69.78
N TRP A 807 -14.83 -12.01 70.00
CA TRP A 807 -13.87 -13.08 69.71
C TRP A 807 -14.05 -14.32 70.61
N TYR A 808 -14.25 -14.13 71.92
CA TYR A 808 -14.39 -15.25 72.87
C TYR A 808 -15.69 -16.03 72.70
N LEU A 809 -16.79 -15.33 72.38
CA LEU A 809 -18.09 -15.95 72.20
C LEU A 809 -18.28 -16.49 70.76
N TRP A 810 -17.52 -15.98 69.76
CA TRP A 810 -17.80 -16.21 68.33
C TRP A 810 -16.60 -16.57 67.44
N GLY A 811 -15.37 -16.46 67.91
CA GLY A 811 -14.15 -16.46 67.10
C GLY A 811 -13.42 -17.80 66.94
N MET A 812 -13.95 -18.90 67.47
CA MET A 812 -13.38 -20.23 67.22
C MET A 812 -14.34 -21.08 66.38
N PHE A 813 -13.84 -21.58 65.25
CA PHE A 813 -14.45 -22.55 64.31
C PHE A 813 -15.31 -21.98 63.17
N THR A 814 -14.71 -21.93 61.98
CA THR A 814 -15.31 -21.49 60.72
C THR A 814 -16.06 -22.65 60.04
N GLY A 815 -17.39 -22.59 60.05
CA GLY A 815 -18.24 -23.51 59.28
C GLY A 815 -19.74 -23.15 59.40
N TYR A 816 -20.48 -23.25 58.31
CA TYR A 816 -21.94 -22.99 58.32
C TYR A 816 -22.68 -23.95 59.26
N GLY A 817 -22.27 -25.23 59.29
CA GLY A 817 -22.85 -26.24 60.17
C GLY A 817 -22.47 -26.09 61.65
N THR A 818 -21.25 -25.60 61.94
CA THR A 818 -20.75 -25.49 63.32
C THR A 818 -21.39 -24.31 64.07
N LYS A 819 -21.65 -23.19 63.40
CA LYS A 819 -22.35 -22.03 63.99
C LYS A 819 -23.78 -22.38 64.43
N ILE A 820 -24.51 -23.12 63.59
CA ILE A 820 -25.86 -23.59 63.91
C ILE A 820 -25.82 -24.55 65.11
N TRP A 821 -24.89 -25.53 65.09
CA TRP A 821 -24.72 -26.47 66.19
C TRP A 821 -24.35 -25.80 67.52
N TRP A 822 -23.57 -24.72 67.49
CA TRP A 822 -23.19 -23.99 68.70
C TRP A 822 -24.38 -23.23 69.33
N SER A 823 -25.18 -22.56 68.50
CA SER A 823 -26.41 -21.91 68.97
C SER A 823 -27.40 -22.92 69.54
N ILE A 824 -27.54 -24.08 68.89
CA ILE A 824 -28.35 -25.21 69.39
C ILE A 824 -27.78 -25.74 70.72
N SER A 825 -26.47 -25.87 70.84
CA SER A 825 -25.81 -26.37 72.06
C SER A 825 -26.03 -25.44 73.26
N TRP A 826 -25.95 -24.12 73.07
CA TRP A 826 -26.26 -23.14 74.13
C TRP A 826 -27.74 -23.16 74.52
N CYS A 827 -28.63 -23.27 73.55
CA CYS A 827 -30.05 -23.46 73.78
C CYS A 827 -30.34 -24.70 74.63
N ILE A 828 -29.69 -25.84 74.32
CA ILE A 828 -29.81 -27.08 75.11
C ILE A 828 -29.19 -26.92 76.50
N PHE A 829 -28.02 -26.29 76.61
CA PHE A 829 -27.34 -26.07 77.88
C PHE A 829 -28.22 -25.25 78.86
N PHE A 830 -28.72 -24.09 78.41
CA PHE A 830 -29.56 -23.24 79.26
C PHE A 830 -30.89 -23.90 79.56
N GLN A 831 -31.48 -24.62 78.60
CA GLN A 831 -32.67 -25.43 78.84
C GLN A 831 -32.44 -26.42 79.99
N LEU A 832 -31.35 -27.20 79.96
CA LEU A 832 -31.05 -28.17 81.01
C LEU A 832 -30.72 -27.50 82.35
N LEU A 833 -30.02 -26.36 82.33
CA LEU A 833 -29.67 -25.59 83.52
C LEU A 833 -30.92 -25.11 84.27
N PHE A 834 -31.82 -24.40 83.60
CA PHE A 834 -33.03 -23.86 84.23
C PHE A 834 -34.02 -24.97 84.59
N SER A 835 -34.15 -26.02 83.77
CA SER A 835 -34.90 -27.23 84.13
C SER A 835 -34.42 -27.83 85.46
N SER A 836 -33.10 -27.88 85.66
CA SER A 836 -32.49 -28.41 86.89
C SER A 836 -32.73 -27.50 88.09
N ILE A 837 -32.67 -26.17 87.90
CA ILE A 837 -32.98 -25.17 88.94
C ILE A 837 -34.43 -25.32 89.42
N TYR A 838 -35.39 -25.40 88.48
CA TYR A 838 -36.80 -25.55 88.81
C TYR A 838 -37.12 -26.92 89.42
N TRP A 839 -36.42 -27.97 89.01
CA TRP A 839 -36.57 -29.30 89.59
C TRP A 839 -36.10 -29.37 91.05
N TYR A 840 -34.98 -28.73 91.38
CA TYR A 840 -34.32 -28.85 92.69
C TYR A 840 -35.15 -28.27 93.85
N SER A 841 -35.70 -27.05 93.72
CA SER A 841 -36.48 -26.43 94.82
C SER A 841 -37.83 -25.83 94.44
N GLY A 842 -38.25 -25.92 93.18
CA GLY A 842 -39.51 -25.34 92.70
C GLY A 842 -40.72 -26.23 92.99
N THR A 843 -41.80 -25.66 93.54
CA THR A 843 -43.11 -26.31 93.52
C THR A 843 -43.81 -25.96 92.21
N LEU A 844 -43.69 -26.85 91.24
CA LEU A 844 -44.39 -26.78 89.96
C LEU A 844 -45.81 -27.32 90.14
N ILE A 845 -46.79 -26.52 89.78
CA ILE A 845 -48.20 -26.88 89.85
C ILE A 845 -48.72 -26.96 88.42
N ARG A 846 -49.36 -28.08 88.09
CA ARG A 846 -50.06 -28.27 86.83
C ARG A 846 -51.56 -28.20 87.08
N THR A 847 -52.28 -27.43 86.29
CA THR A 847 -53.74 -27.38 86.36
C THR A 847 -54.34 -28.54 85.56
N ASN A 848 -55.12 -29.39 86.23
CA ASN A 848 -56.01 -30.33 85.56
C ASN A 848 -57.31 -29.59 85.19
N SER A 849 -57.88 -29.94 84.04
CA SER A 849 -58.93 -29.22 83.30
C SER A 849 -60.26 -28.92 84.01
N ASP A 850 -60.42 -29.32 85.27
CA ASP A 850 -61.75 -29.42 85.88
C ASP A 850 -62.00 -28.38 86.99
N ILE A 851 -61.09 -27.42 87.24
CA ILE A 851 -61.26 -26.38 88.28
C ILE A 851 -60.65 -25.02 87.85
N GLU A 852 -61.53 -24.02 87.66
CA GLU A 852 -61.31 -22.55 87.47
C GLU A 852 -60.77 -22.00 86.11
N ASP A 853 -61.47 -20.97 85.60
CA ASP A 853 -61.52 -20.40 84.23
C ASP A 853 -60.32 -19.53 83.74
N ASP A 854 -59.12 -19.57 84.35
CA ASP A 854 -58.08 -18.54 84.10
C ASP A 854 -56.79 -19.03 83.38
N HIS A 855 -56.73 -20.30 82.97
CA HIS A 855 -55.55 -20.89 82.32
C HIS A 855 -55.78 -21.35 80.87
N ASP A 856 -54.86 -20.96 79.99
CA ASP A 856 -54.94 -21.20 78.55
C ASP A 856 -54.17 -22.48 78.16
N HIS A 857 -54.94 -23.52 77.88
CA HIS A 857 -54.45 -24.85 77.49
C HIS A 857 -54.16 -24.99 75.99
N THR A 858 -54.13 -23.90 75.22
CA THR A 858 -53.77 -23.94 73.80
C THR A 858 -52.25 -23.91 73.59
N PHE A 859 -51.78 -24.74 72.67
CA PHE A 859 -50.39 -24.74 72.23
C PHE A 859 -50.18 -23.62 71.21
N LYS A 860 -49.39 -22.59 71.54
CA LYS A 860 -49.13 -21.46 70.64
C LYS A 860 -47.79 -20.80 70.91
N GLN A 861 -47.41 -19.90 70.00
CA GLN A 861 -46.28 -19.00 70.17
C GLN A 861 -46.64 -17.90 71.18
N ARG A 862 -45.77 -17.70 72.17
CA ARG A 862 -46.00 -16.88 73.37
C ARG A 862 -44.89 -15.84 73.56
N LEU A 863 -44.40 -15.28 72.45
CA LEU A 863 -43.27 -14.34 72.43
C LEU A 863 -43.48 -13.14 73.37
N PHE A 864 -44.73 -12.69 73.52
CA PHE A 864 -45.10 -11.50 74.31
C PHE A 864 -45.74 -11.82 75.66
N ASP A 865 -45.88 -13.09 76.03
CA ASP A 865 -46.42 -13.46 77.35
C ASP A 865 -45.40 -13.04 78.43
N LEU A 866 -45.78 -12.09 79.29
CA LEU A 866 -44.91 -11.60 80.35
C LEU A 866 -44.70 -12.67 81.45
N PRO A 867 -43.51 -12.76 82.05
CA PRO A 867 -43.17 -13.71 83.11
C PRO A 867 -44.17 -13.80 84.26
N ARG A 868 -44.85 -12.70 84.59
CA ARG A 868 -45.84 -12.64 85.68
C ARG A 868 -47.00 -13.63 85.50
N LEU A 869 -47.35 -13.98 84.26
CA LEU A 869 -48.43 -14.91 83.94
C LEU A 869 -48.10 -16.37 84.29
N PHE A 870 -46.83 -16.67 84.58
CA PHE A 870 -46.35 -18.01 84.95
C PHE A 870 -46.11 -18.17 86.46
N LEU A 871 -46.46 -17.13 87.24
CA LEU A 871 -46.30 -17.06 88.69
C LEU A 871 -47.67 -17.14 89.37
N THR A 872 -47.77 -17.87 90.48
CA THR A 872 -49.04 -18.01 91.24
C THR A 872 -48.84 -17.77 92.72
N GLU A 873 -49.72 -16.98 93.34
CA GLU A 873 -49.73 -16.69 94.79
C GLU A 873 -50.65 -17.62 95.62
N LYS A 874 -51.58 -18.35 94.99
CA LYS A 874 -52.53 -19.23 95.69
C LYS A 874 -51.87 -20.56 96.10
N LYS A 875 -52.08 -20.99 97.36
CA LYS A 875 -51.64 -22.30 97.89
C LYS A 875 -52.61 -23.41 97.48
N PHE A 876 -52.22 -24.27 96.54
CA PHE A 876 -52.93 -25.51 96.21
C PHE A 876 -52.03 -26.76 96.28
N ILE A 877 -52.67 -27.92 96.30
CA ILE A 877 -52.19 -29.23 96.81
C ILE A 877 -50.95 -29.77 96.07
N LYS A 878 -50.00 -30.31 96.85
CA LYS A 878 -48.78 -31.00 96.38
C LYS A 878 -49.14 -32.23 95.52
N ILE A 879 -48.62 -32.28 94.29
CA ILE A 879 -48.64 -33.48 93.42
C ILE A 879 -47.75 -34.58 94.05
N PRO A 880 -48.15 -35.87 94.03
CA PRO A 880 -47.36 -36.98 94.57
C PRO A 880 -46.01 -37.14 93.84
N LYS A 881 -45.00 -37.59 94.59
CA LYS A 881 -43.61 -37.77 94.14
C LYS A 881 -43.45 -38.99 93.23
N GLU A 882 -43.31 -38.75 91.93
CA GLU A 882 -42.39 -39.51 91.09
C GLU A 882 -41.29 -38.56 90.58
N ASN A 883 -40.02 -38.94 90.74
CA ASN A 883 -38.88 -38.04 90.44
C ASN A 883 -38.80 -37.66 88.96
N LEU A 884 -39.28 -38.52 88.06
CA LEU A 884 -39.20 -38.33 86.61
C LEU A 884 -40.24 -37.32 86.11
N ASP A 885 -41.50 -37.45 86.52
CA ASP A 885 -42.58 -36.54 86.12
C ASP A 885 -42.33 -35.09 86.54
N ARG A 886 -41.74 -34.90 87.72
CA ARG A 886 -41.38 -33.57 88.20
C ARG A 886 -40.28 -32.93 87.34
N TRP A 887 -39.29 -33.71 86.92
CA TRP A 887 -38.21 -33.21 86.05
C TRP A 887 -38.71 -32.91 84.65
N ILE A 888 -39.58 -33.76 84.08
CA ILE A 888 -40.21 -33.52 82.77
C ILE A 888 -41.07 -32.25 82.81
N ASN A 889 -41.82 -32.02 83.89
CA ASN A 889 -42.62 -30.80 84.04
C ASN A 889 -41.74 -29.55 84.21
N ALA A 890 -40.61 -29.65 84.93
CA ALA A 890 -39.63 -28.56 85.04
C ALA A 890 -39.01 -28.22 83.67
N MET A 891 -38.70 -29.26 82.89
CA MET A 891 -38.18 -29.11 81.53
C MET A 891 -39.19 -28.45 80.60
N ARG A 892 -40.44 -28.91 80.63
CA ARG A 892 -41.52 -28.30 79.83
C ARG A 892 -41.75 -26.83 80.22
N PHE A 893 -41.72 -26.51 81.50
CA PHE A 893 -41.86 -25.13 82.00
C PHE A 893 -40.73 -24.22 81.52
N SER A 894 -39.47 -24.64 81.71
CA SER A 894 -38.29 -23.93 81.20
C SER A 894 -38.32 -23.78 79.68
N PHE A 895 -38.78 -24.80 78.95
CA PHE A 895 -38.87 -24.76 77.49
C PHE A 895 -39.83 -23.65 77.00
N VAL A 896 -40.97 -23.51 77.67
CA VAL A 896 -41.95 -22.46 77.33
C VAL A 896 -41.38 -21.07 77.62
N ILE A 897 -40.65 -20.89 78.72
CA ILE A 897 -40.06 -19.59 79.09
C ILE A 897 -38.87 -19.25 78.19
N LEU A 898 -38.01 -20.21 77.87
CA LEU A 898 -36.79 -19.99 77.09
C LEU A 898 -37.10 -19.81 75.59
N PHE A 899 -37.91 -20.69 74.99
CA PHE A 899 -38.20 -20.69 73.55
C PHE A 899 -39.51 -19.99 73.17
N LYS A 900 -40.33 -19.57 74.16
CA LYS A 900 -41.60 -18.86 73.95
C LYS A 900 -42.62 -19.64 73.14
N PHE A 901 -42.64 -20.96 73.28
CA PHE A 901 -43.51 -21.84 72.51
C PHE A 901 -44.00 -22.99 73.39
N GLY A 902 -45.32 -23.12 73.54
CA GLY A 902 -45.93 -24.24 74.26
C GLY A 902 -47.19 -23.91 75.06
N TYR A 903 -47.53 -24.75 76.04
CA TYR A 903 -48.73 -24.65 76.87
C TYR A 903 -48.48 -23.76 78.11
N ARG A 904 -49.49 -22.99 78.55
CA ARG A 904 -49.46 -22.25 79.82
C ARG A 904 -50.25 -23.02 80.90
N ASP A 905 -49.93 -24.30 81.07
CA ASP A 905 -50.59 -25.22 82.01
C ASP A 905 -49.79 -25.42 83.31
N THR A 906 -48.62 -24.80 83.41
CA THR A 906 -47.70 -24.94 84.55
C THR A 906 -47.31 -23.58 85.11
N SER A 907 -47.41 -23.45 86.43
CA SER A 907 -46.95 -22.28 87.17
C SER A 907 -45.95 -22.67 88.25
N ILE A 908 -45.12 -21.71 88.65
CA ILE A 908 -44.12 -21.92 89.70
C ILE A 908 -44.29 -20.92 90.85
N SER A 909 -44.02 -21.39 92.06
CA SER A 909 -43.90 -20.57 93.25
C SER A 909 -42.75 -21.08 94.14
N GLY A 910 -42.17 -20.17 94.94
CA GLY A 910 -41.13 -20.48 95.91
C GLY A 910 -39.86 -19.64 95.77
N LYS A 911 -38.78 -20.09 96.43
CA LYS A 911 -37.47 -19.44 96.39
C LYS A 911 -36.36 -20.46 96.10
N PHE A 912 -35.35 -20.05 95.36
CA PHE A 912 -34.11 -20.80 95.13
C PHE A 912 -32.95 -20.01 95.75
N PHE A 913 -32.29 -20.59 96.76
CA PHE A 913 -31.21 -19.93 97.50
C PHE A 913 -31.53 -18.48 97.95
N GLY A 914 -32.76 -18.24 98.42
CA GLY A 914 -33.20 -16.92 98.90
C GLY A 914 -33.70 -15.96 97.81
N ILE A 915 -33.49 -16.26 96.52
CA ILE A 915 -34.00 -15.49 95.38
C ILE A 915 -35.40 -15.99 95.01
N ASP A 916 -36.32 -15.06 94.78
CA ASP A 916 -37.68 -15.38 94.34
C ASP A 916 -37.65 -15.98 92.93
N TYR A 917 -38.40 -17.07 92.71
CA TYR A 917 -38.53 -17.65 91.37
C TYR A 917 -39.09 -16.64 90.36
N ALA A 918 -39.83 -15.63 90.81
CA ALA A 918 -40.21 -14.50 89.97
C ALA A 918 -39.01 -13.87 89.25
N VAL A 919 -37.91 -13.65 89.98
CA VAL A 919 -36.68 -13.05 89.42
C VAL A 919 -35.99 -14.01 88.46
N ILE A 920 -35.96 -15.31 88.79
CA ILE A 920 -35.32 -16.33 87.96
C ILE A 920 -36.06 -16.52 86.64
N VAL A 921 -37.40 -16.56 86.67
CA VAL A 921 -38.24 -16.62 85.46
C VAL A 921 -38.03 -15.37 84.60
N TRP A 922 -37.90 -14.17 85.18
CA TRP A 922 -37.56 -12.96 84.42
C TRP A 922 -36.18 -13.04 83.76
N ILE A 923 -35.18 -13.58 84.47
CA ILE A 923 -33.82 -13.77 83.91
C ILE A 923 -33.86 -14.77 82.74
N GLU A 924 -34.48 -15.93 82.93
CA GLU A 924 -34.63 -16.93 81.87
C GLU A 924 -35.43 -16.36 80.68
N TRP A 925 -36.46 -15.57 80.96
CA TRP A 925 -37.29 -14.97 79.92
C TRP A 925 -36.52 -13.99 79.05
N ILE A 926 -35.70 -13.11 79.66
CA ILE A 926 -34.84 -12.17 78.95
C ILE A 926 -33.78 -12.93 78.14
N LEU A 927 -33.14 -13.93 78.75
CA LEU A 927 -32.15 -14.77 78.09
C LEU A 927 -32.73 -15.49 76.88
N GLY A 928 -33.93 -16.05 77.00
CA GLY A 928 -34.64 -16.72 75.92
C GLY A 928 -34.90 -15.79 74.72
N PHE A 929 -35.29 -14.53 74.98
CA PHE A 929 -35.47 -13.54 73.92
C PHE A 929 -34.17 -13.26 73.16
N PHE A 930 -33.05 -13.14 73.88
CA PHE A 930 -31.73 -13.00 73.26
C PHE A 930 -31.33 -14.25 72.46
N LEU A 931 -31.52 -15.46 72.98
CA LEU A 931 -31.16 -16.71 72.32
C LEU A 931 -31.99 -16.97 71.05
N VAL A 932 -33.30 -16.69 71.06
CA VAL A 932 -34.17 -16.84 69.89
C VAL A 932 -33.83 -15.81 68.81
N SER A 933 -33.61 -14.55 69.19
CA SER A 933 -33.16 -13.50 68.27
C SER A 933 -31.81 -13.87 67.66
N TYR A 934 -30.91 -14.41 68.47
CA TYR A 934 -29.60 -14.87 68.06
C TYR A 934 -29.68 -16.04 67.05
N LEU A 935 -30.49 -17.06 67.34
CA LEU A 935 -30.71 -18.19 66.43
C LEU A 935 -31.30 -17.73 65.09
N ALA A 936 -32.25 -16.80 65.11
CA ALA A 936 -32.87 -16.25 63.90
C ALA A 936 -31.87 -15.48 63.02
N VAL A 937 -31.04 -14.62 63.61
CA VAL A 937 -29.95 -13.91 62.89
C VAL A 937 -28.94 -14.91 62.32
N THR A 938 -28.59 -15.93 63.08
CA THR A 938 -27.65 -16.98 62.63
C THR A 938 -28.21 -17.77 61.45
N LEU A 939 -29.49 -18.17 61.51
CA LEU A 939 -30.17 -18.87 60.41
C LEU A 939 -30.30 -17.99 59.15
N SER A 940 -30.62 -16.70 59.30
CA SER A 940 -30.67 -15.75 58.19
C SER A 940 -29.33 -15.63 57.46
N ASN A 941 -28.22 -15.59 58.21
CA ASN A 941 -26.89 -15.45 57.64
C ASN A 941 -26.32 -16.76 57.06
N THR A 942 -26.93 -17.91 57.35
CA THR A 942 -26.38 -19.22 56.98
C THR A 942 -27.22 -19.97 55.95
N MET A 943 -28.54 -19.70 55.82
CA MET A 943 -29.42 -20.35 54.84
C MET A 943 -30.04 -19.33 53.87
N PRO A 944 -29.71 -19.36 52.57
CA PRO A 944 -30.20 -18.38 51.58
C PRO A 944 -31.73 -18.32 51.44
N LEU A 945 -32.41 -19.46 51.63
CA LEU A 945 -33.87 -19.55 51.57
C LEU A 945 -34.54 -18.83 52.75
N VAL A 946 -33.93 -18.92 53.94
CA VAL A 946 -34.41 -18.26 55.17
C VAL A 946 -34.15 -16.75 55.11
N ASN A 947 -32.99 -16.35 54.56
CA ASN A 947 -32.68 -14.94 54.31
C ASN A 947 -33.75 -14.29 53.42
N ARG A 948 -34.13 -14.95 52.31
CA ARG A 948 -35.22 -14.49 51.42
C ARG A 948 -36.59 -14.41 52.09
N MET A 949 -36.90 -15.30 53.03
CA MET A 949 -38.16 -15.23 53.79
C MET A 949 -38.16 -14.08 54.82
N ILE A 950 -37.04 -13.85 55.51
CA ILE A 950 -36.94 -12.80 56.53
C ILE A 950 -36.88 -11.40 55.88
N SER A 951 -36.14 -11.26 54.78
CA SER A 951 -36.05 -10.00 54.01
C SER A 951 -37.34 -9.67 53.24
N GLY A 952 -38.28 -10.61 53.14
CA GLY A 952 -39.58 -10.40 52.51
C GLY A 952 -40.71 -10.06 53.50
N VAL A 953 -40.44 -10.14 54.82
CA VAL A 953 -41.41 -9.87 55.88
C VAL A 953 -41.13 -8.54 56.61
N PHE A 954 -39.98 -7.90 56.34
CA PHE A 954 -39.64 -6.56 56.80
C PHE A 954 -39.52 -5.55 55.66
#